data_AF-A0A9R0SNL1-F1
#
_entry.id   AF-A0A9R0SNL1-F1
#
_cell.length_a   1.000
_cell.length_b   1.000
_cell.length_c   1.000
_cell.angle_alpha   90.00
_cell.angle_beta   90.00
_cell.angle_gamma   90.00
#
_symmetry.space_group_name_H-M   'P 1'
#
loop_
_entity.id
_entity.type
_entity.pdbx_description
1 polymer ?
#
loop_
_entity_poly.entity_id
_entity_poly.type
_entity_poly.pdbx_seq_one_letter_code
_entity_poly.pdbx_strand_id
1 'polypeptide(L)'
;MASGSTSSGSGRRGLVSCAHSLNCRVEDAPLPLYPDLEKAVYELIVGFYDQAFDRLPCDRIPGLRDLLTTAGTCLGLLDPVSNIILNTLALLPEGAAAAASTAPPATKKSRRLVRKAWAWHDIANRSYNSLLAFLMAYFGCLCTKEQAARYIYWAGANLSLAVMLVEYDLYYRVEDALDPESGRTQAALEWAATIAGHPSPTVLTKLMSSQLKDDDFHLLERQLFSAADTPLKADDVREIDSILRMMMSPPCVASVSHTTKGLVVHVRQNLDTVWSTTPSATEDTRTTSTALCWDGKPISSLQCGLPDKLERCLERAAGLEQYLENLCSSDACDYLHTLKMHLHGMIHTYCVKVLKLLPKPSGSLMRAFLMAGHCYGSMDPISNIIVNSIWYNSHGCPLPESERSKIEQYNDILDPLSLLRTQVHSLKGLVELAKFAIPQFSTEGCALELLCSAGCDVFDRFPLSAEMFKEKKLFHEVAKAAGHPLPFQLGELHEMLMVTPEGKALLSLTSEAQIQCSVLRIEDMTNHISRMWRGWVAAKTGGVVQAPKLFPKSLMFVSSMRSKYEERRSWFRSKIEQVLRDYTTQHFWQYKLDIICGVEAINQGRPPLGEMCYRVNFTATSHLERERRLFFAEFLFSGGPRPETCCPLPYDYAGRCYYGEQTARKIVYPDDAKYIPHDITHPGTRRVDDMLEMDVVHFSSEMDVELAEKLNKMHAN
;
A
#
# COMPACT_ATOMS: atom_id res chain seq x y z
N MET A 1 -20.13 -22.80 36.62
CA MET A 1 -19.29 -23.70 35.81
C MET A 1 -19.77 -23.61 34.38
N ALA A 2 -19.13 -22.75 33.59
CA ALA A 2 -19.30 -22.66 32.15
C ALA A 2 -17.92 -22.94 31.58
N SER A 3 -17.79 -24.04 30.85
CA SER A 3 -16.57 -24.53 30.24
C SER A 3 -16.11 -23.56 29.15
N GLY A 4 -14.99 -22.87 29.40
CA GLY A 4 -14.27 -22.13 28.39
C GLY A 4 -13.76 -23.09 27.31
N SER A 5 -14.17 -22.85 26.08
CA SER A 5 -13.50 -23.39 24.90
C SER A 5 -12.17 -22.66 24.74
N THR A 6 -11.11 -23.18 25.32
CA THR A 6 -9.74 -22.89 24.89
C THR A 6 -9.58 -23.47 23.48
N SER A 7 -9.72 -22.63 22.46
CA SER A 7 -9.38 -23.02 21.08
C SER A 7 -7.87 -23.18 20.98
N SER A 8 -7.46 -24.40 20.68
CA SER A 8 -6.12 -24.90 20.42
C SER A 8 -5.38 -24.14 19.31
N GLY A 9 -4.07 -23.93 19.49
CA GLY A 9 -3.10 -23.86 18.40
C GLY A 9 -2.59 -22.48 17.98
N SER A 10 -1.98 -21.70 18.87
CA SER A 10 -1.16 -20.54 18.48
C SER A 10 0.19 -21.02 17.96
N GLY A 11 0.27 -21.47 16.71
CA GLY A 11 1.54 -21.72 16.03
C GLY A 11 2.35 -20.44 15.82
N ARG A 12 3.68 -20.56 15.77
CA ARG A 12 4.61 -19.46 15.44
C ARG A 12 4.28 -18.89 14.05
N ARG A 13 4.17 -17.56 13.91
CA ARG A 13 3.97 -16.87 12.62
C ARG A 13 5.31 -16.51 11.97
N GLY A 14 5.27 -16.18 10.68
CA GLY A 14 6.48 -15.89 9.91
C GLY A 14 7.28 -17.13 9.54
N LEU A 15 6.78 -18.33 9.81
CA LEU A 15 7.48 -19.58 9.49
C LEU A 15 7.73 -19.71 8.00
N VAL A 16 6.76 -19.34 7.17
CA VAL A 16 6.87 -19.38 5.70
C VAL A 16 7.92 -18.39 5.23
N SER A 17 7.90 -17.17 5.79
CA SER A 17 8.89 -16.15 5.52
C SER A 17 10.29 -16.43 6.09
N CYS A 18 10.43 -17.19 7.18
CA CYS A 18 11.72 -17.43 7.85
C CYS A 18 12.34 -18.76 7.44
N ALA A 19 11.54 -19.76 7.07
CA ALA A 19 12.02 -21.02 6.54
C ALA A 19 12.93 -20.76 5.33
N HIS A 20 14.10 -21.38 5.34
CA HIS A 20 15.16 -21.19 4.34
C HIS A 20 15.80 -19.78 4.30
N SER A 21 15.54 -18.92 5.29
CA SER A 21 16.32 -17.70 5.49
C SER A 21 17.74 -18.04 5.94
N LEU A 22 18.75 -17.42 5.33
CA LEU A 22 20.11 -17.48 5.87
C LEU A 22 20.24 -16.75 7.20
N ASN A 23 19.38 -15.75 7.46
CA ASN A 23 19.44 -14.88 8.64
C ASN A 23 18.61 -15.40 9.83
N CYS A 24 17.89 -16.51 9.69
CA CYS A 24 16.98 -17.01 10.73
C CYS A 24 17.19 -18.49 11.08
N ARG A 25 18.24 -19.11 10.54
CA ARG A 25 18.52 -20.54 10.70
C ARG A 25 19.54 -20.79 11.82
N VAL A 26 19.42 -21.95 12.46
CA VAL A 26 20.47 -22.47 13.35
C VAL A 26 21.69 -22.87 12.50
N GLU A 27 22.92 -22.60 12.98
CA GLU A 27 24.18 -22.78 12.23
C GLU A 27 24.34 -24.17 11.59
N ASP A 28 23.83 -25.23 12.24
CA ASP A 28 23.98 -26.63 11.83
C ASP A 28 22.75 -27.23 11.11
N ALA A 29 21.76 -26.42 10.71
CA ALA A 29 20.53 -26.92 10.09
C ALA A 29 20.79 -27.52 8.68
N PRO A 30 20.50 -28.82 8.44
CA PRO A 30 20.63 -29.41 7.11
C PRO A 30 19.38 -29.07 6.30
N LEU A 31 19.49 -28.31 5.20
CA LEU A 31 18.48 -28.14 4.11
C LEU A 31 18.96 -27.02 3.13
N PRO A 32 18.39 -26.93 1.90
CA PRO A 32 19.07 -26.36 0.74
C PRO A 32 19.22 -24.82 0.80
N LEU A 33 20.23 -24.30 0.11
CA LEU A 33 20.55 -22.87 0.05
C LEU A 33 19.53 -22.14 -0.83
N TYR A 34 19.39 -20.82 -0.67
CA TYR A 34 18.48 -19.99 -1.49
C TYR A 34 18.52 -20.27 -3.01
N PRO A 35 19.70 -20.43 -3.67
CA PRO A 35 19.76 -20.76 -5.10
C PRO A 35 19.08 -22.07 -5.48
N ASP A 36 18.96 -23.02 -4.55
CA ASP A 36 18.30 -24.31 -4.78
C ASP A 36 16.76 -24.16 -4.76
N LEU A 37 16.22 -23.17 -4.04
CA LEU A 37 14.78 -22.88 -4.03
C LEU A 37 14.33 -22.23 -5.33
N GLU A 38 15.05 -21.22 -5.80
CA GLU A 38 14.79 -20.58 -7.09
C GLU A 38 14.85 -21.62 -8.21
N LYS A 39 15.87 -22.49 -8.18
CA LYS A 39 15.98 -23.61 -9.11
C LYS A 39 14.80 -24.59 -9.01
N ALA A 40 14.35 -24.93 -7.80
CA ALA A 40 13.22 -25.84 -7.61
C ALA A 40 11.91 -25.25 -8.15
N VAL A 41 11.65 -23.96 -7.92
CA VAL A 41 10.50 -23.25 -8.50
C VAL A 41 10.61 -23.20 -10.01
N TYR A 42 11.80 -22.95 -10.54
CA TYR A 42 12.06 -22.92 -11.97
C TYR A 42 11.77 -24.28 -12.63
N GLU A 43 12.29 -25.36 -12.07
CA GLU A 43 12.04 -26.73 -12.56
C GLU A 43 10.55 -27.09 -12.50
N LEU A 44 9.86 -26.66 -11.44
CA LEU A 44 8.41 -26.83 -11.32
C LEU A 44 7.65 -26.09 -12.43
N ILE A 45 8.01 -24.82 -12.69
CA ILE A 45 7.41 -24.01 -13.74
C ILE A 45 7.66 -24.64 -15.12
N VAL A 46 8.87 -25.12 -15.41
CA VAL A 46 9.15 -25.85 -16.66
C VAL A 46 8.22 -27.07 -16.83
N GLY A 47 7.98 -27.81 -15.75
CA GLY A 47 7.01 -28.92 -15.74
C GLY A 47 5.58 -28.49 -16.06
N PHE A 48 5.14 -27.30 -15.64
CA PHE A 48 3.82 -26.77 -15.99
C PHE A 48 3.70 -26.45 -17.50
N TYR A 49 4.76 -26.00 -18.15
CA TYR A 49 4.76 -25.80 -19.60
C TYR A 49 4.68 -27.12 -20.36
N ASP A 50 5.33 -28.19 -19.88
CA ASP A 50 5.17 -29.52 -20.47
C ASP A 50 3.73 -30.01 -20.35
N GLN A 51 3.10 -29.82 -19.18
CA GLN A 51 1.68 -30.16 -18.99
C GLN A 51 0.76 -29.33 -19.90
N ALA A 52 0.94 -28.02 -19.97
CA ALA A 52 0.14 -27.15 -20.84
C ALA A 52 0.33 -27.51 -22.32
N PHE A 53 1.56 -27.81 -22.75
CA PHE A 53 1.85 -28.24 -24.11
C PHE A 53 1.17 -29.56 -24.46
N ASP A 54 1.17 -30.53 -23.55
CA ASP A 54 0.52 -31.83 -23.74
C ASP A 54 -1.01 -31.71 -23.77
N ARG A 55 -1.56 -30.70 -23.10
CA ARG A 55 -2.99 -30.40 -23.12
C ARG A 55 -3.42 -29.64 -24.37
N LEU A 56 -2.61 -28.74 -24.90
CA LEU A 56 -2.96 -27.90 -26.05
C LEU A 56 -2.80 -28.66 -27.38
N PRO A 57 -3.75 -28.56 -28.33
CA PRO A 57 -3.67 -29.23 -29.62
C PRO A 57 -2.73 -28.50 -30.60
N CYS A 58 -1.46 -28.33 -30.22
CA CYS A 58 -0.43 -27.59 -30.97
C CYS A 58 -0.13 -28.17 -32.35
N ASP A 59 -0.34 -29.49 -32.54
CA ASP A 59 -0.22 -30.15 -33.83
C ASP A 59 -1.37 -29.80 -34.79
N ARG A 60 -2.50 -29.30 -34.27
CA ARG A 60 -3.72 -29.01 -35.03
C ARG A 60 -3.94 -27.54 -35.32
N ILE A 61 -3.56 -26.67 -34.37
CA ILE A 61 -3.77 -25.22 -34.47
C ILE A 61 -2.42 -24.55 -34.78
N PRO A 62 -2.20 -24.05 -36.02
CA PRO A 62 -0.96 -23.36 -36.37
C PRO A 62 -0.72 -22.12 -35.49
N GLY A 63 0.53 -21.88 -35.11
CA GLY A 63 0.94 -20.72 -34.31
C GLY A 63 0.68 -20.84 -32.80
N LEU A 64 -0.10 -21.84 -32.36
CA LEU A 64 -0.43 -22.03 -30.94
C LEU A 64 0.83 -22.27 -30.07
N ARG A 65 1.82 -22.99 -30.61
CA ARG A 65 3.10 -23.21 -29.93
C ARG A 65 3.90 -21.92 -29.77
N ASP A 66 3.89 -21.05 -30.78
CA ASP A 66 4.63 -19.80 -30.73
C ASP A 66 4.00 -18.86 -29.70
N LEU A 67 2.66 -18.81 -29.66
CA LEU A 67 1.91 -18.12 -28.61
C LEU A 67 2.22 -18.67 -27.22
N LEU A 68 2.29 -20.00 -27.07
CA LEU A 68 2.65 -20.62 -25.78
C LEU A 68 4.04 -20.15 -25.30
N THR A 69 5.01 -20.00 -26.21
CA THR A 69 6.37 -19.51 -25.87
C THR A 69 6.49 -18.01 -25.68
N THR A 70 5.53 -17.22 -26.19
CA THR A 70 5.63 -15.75 -26.20
C THR A 70 4.68 -15.08 -25.21
N ALA A 71 3.47 -15.63 -25.06
CA ALA A 71 2.35 -15.08 -24.31
C ALA A 71 1.86 -15.99 -23.17
N GLY A 72 2.06 -17.31 -23.26
CA GLY A 72 1.57 -18.30 -22.30
C GLY A 72 2.25 -18.25 -20.92
N THR A 73 2.22 -17.11 -20.23
CA THR A 73 2.83 -16.96 -18.91
C THR A 73 2.02 -17.70 -17.83
N CYS A 74 2.66 -18.11 -16.74
CA CYS A 74 1.97 -18.71 -15.58
C CYS A 74 1.33 -17.66 -14.65
N LEU A 75 1.50 -16.37 -14.98
CA LEU A 75 0.93 -15.24 -14.25
C LEU A 75 -0.59 -15.22 -14.37
N GLY A 76 -1.28 -15.18 -13.23
CA GLY A 76 -2.73 -15.09 -13.18
C GLY A 76 -3.29 -15.57 -11.84
N LEU A 77 -4.61 -15.52 -11.70
CA LEU A 77 -5.32 -15.85 -10.45
C LEU A 77 -5.80 -17.31 -10.39
N LEU A 78 -5.49 -18.13 -11.39
CA LEU A 78 -5.77 -19.57 -11.44
C LEU A 78 -4.54 -20.42 -11.11
N ASP A 79 -4.67 -21.75 -11.24
CA ASP A 79 -3.52 -22.63 -11.16
C ASP A 79 -2.54 -22.37 -12.32
N PRO A 80 -1.23 -22.64 -12.12
CA PRO A 80 -0.21 -22.29 -13.10
C PRO A 80 -0.47 -22.83 -14.51
N VAL A 81 -1.01 -24.04 -14.65
CA VAL A 81 -1.26 -24.67 -15.95
C VAL A 81 -2.45 -24.00 -16.64
N SER A 82 -3.54 -23.75 -15.91
CA SER A 82 -4.70 -23.03 -16.46
C SER A 82 -4.37 -21.60 -16.87
N ASN A 83 -3.52 -20.89 -16.11
CA ASN A 83 -3.02 -19.56 -16.50
C ASN A 83 -2.24 -19.64 -17.82
N ILE A 84 -1.30 -20.59 -17.95
CA ILE A 84 -0.52 -20.77 -19.19
C ILE A 84 -1.45 -21.00 -20.39
N ILE A 85 -2.46 -21.89 -20.23
CA ILE A 85 -3.42 -22.20 -21.29
C ILE A 85 -4.24 -20.96 -21.66
N LEU A 86 -4.87 -20.29 -20.70
CA LEU A 86 -5.73 -19.14 -20.98
C LEU A 86 -4.95 -17.95 -21.54
N ASN A 87 -3.77 -17.64 -21.00
CA ASN A 87 -2.93 -16.56 -21.53
C ASN A 87 -2.48 -16.85 -22.97
N THR A 88 -2.25 -18.13 -23.30
CA THR A 88 -1.95 -18.55 -24.69
C THR A 88 -3.16 -18.34 -25.60
N LEU A 89 -4.35 -18.77 -25.16
CA LEU A 89 -5.58 -18.72 -25.96
C LEU A 89 -6.14 -17.30 -26.09
N ALA A 90 -5.93 -16.42 -25.11
CA ALA A 90 -6.40 -15.04 -25.14
C ALA A 90 -5.79 -14.22 -26.30
N LEU A 91 -4.64 -14.62 -26.82
CA LEU A 91 -3.99 -13.99 -27.98
C LEU A 91 -4.11 -14.81 -29.27
N LEU A 92 -4.99 -15.82 -29.29
CA LEU A 92 -5.20 -16.63 -30.49
C LEU A 92 -5.81 -15.77 -31.61
N PRO A 93 -5.29 -15.84 -32.86
CA PRO A 93 -5.87 -15.13 -33.99
C PRO A 93 -7.31 -15.58 -34.27
N GLU A 94 -8.13 -14.63 -34.68
CA GLU A 94 -9.54 -14.88 -34.98
C GLU A 94 -9.71 -15.94 -36.07
N GLY A 95 -10.62 -16.89 -35.82
CA GLY A 95 -10.92 -17.97 -36.75
C GLY A 95 -9.88 -19.10 -36.80
N ALA A 96 -8.73 -19.00 -36.11
CA ALA A 96 -7.71 -20.04 -36.12
C ALA A 96 -8.22 -21.37 -35.51
N ALA A 97 -8.92 -21.30 -34.38
CA ALA A 97 -9.53 -22.49 -33.76
C ALA A 97 -10.65 -23.07 -34.62
N ALA A 98 -11.52 -22.23 -35.20
CA ALA A 98 -12.62 -22.67 -36.06
C ALA A 98 -12.13 -23.34 -37.36
N ALA A 99 -11.06 -22.82 -37.96
CA ALA A 99 -10.42 -23.41 -39.13
C ALA A 99 -9.81 -24.79 -38.79
N ALA A 100 -9.21 -24.94 -37.61
CA ALA A 100 -8.63 -26.21 -37.17
C ALA A 100 -9.68 -27.27 -36.82
N SER A 101 -10.82 -26.88 -36.25
CA SER A 101 -11.95 -27.78 -35.95
C SER A 101 -12.59 -28.39 -37.20
N THR A 102 -12.64 -27.63 -38.29
CA THR A 102 -13.29 -28.05 -39.54
C THR A 102 -12.34 -28.76 -40.51
N ALA A 103 -11.03 -28.69 -40.27
CA ALA A 103 -10.02 -29.30 -41.12
C ALA A 103 -10.00 -30.85 -40.97
N PRO A 104 -9.87 -31.59 -42.10
CA PRO A 104 -9.77 -33.04 -42.04
C PRO A 104 -8.52 -33.51 -41.26
N PRO A 105 -8.56 -34.70 -40.61
CA PRO A 105 -7.41 -35.25 -39.92
C PRO A 105 -6.20 -35.37 -40.86
N ALA A 106 -5.11 -34.68 -40.52
CA ALA A 106 -3.92 -34.62 -41.35
C ALA A 106 -3.42 -36.04 -41.69
N THR A 107 -3.55 -36.44 -42.95
CA THR A 107 -2.98 -37.69 -43.45
C THR A 107 -1.49 -37.50 -43.70
N LYS A 108 -0.67 -38.19 -42.88
CA LYS A 108 0.79 -38.39 -42.92
C LYS A 108 1.64 -37.47 -42.04
N LYS A 109 2.29 -38.13 -41.08
CA LYS A 109 3.52 -37.76 -40.35
C LYS A 109 3.65 -36.26 -40.09
N SER A 110 2.82 -35.72 -39.18
CA SER A 110 3.27 -34.55 -38.42
C SER A 110 4.64 -34.91 -37.86
N ARG A 111 5.68 -34.16 -38.24
CA ARG A 111 6.99 -34.28 -37.60
C ARG A 111 6.69 -34.16 -36.11
N ARG A 112 6.83 -35.25 -35.34
CA ARG A 112 6.72 -35.20 -33.87
C ARG A 112 7.46 -33.96 -33.45
N LEU A 113 6.73 -32.98 -32.95
CA LEU A 113 7.27 -31.71 -32.54
C LEU A 113 8.29 -32.03 -31.45
N VAL A 114 9.57 -32.01 -31.82
CA VAL A 114 10.63 -32.52 -30.94
C VAL A 114 10.71 -31.56 -29.76
N ARG A 115 10.41 -32.07 -28.56
CA ARG A 115 10.71 -31.40 -27.30
C ARG A 115 12.21 -31.12 -27.27
N LYS A 116 12.61 -29.86 -27.46
CA LYS A 116 13.97 -29.46 -27.12
C LYS A 116 14.01 -29.39 -25.60
N ALA A 117 15.00 -30.01 -24.97
CA ALA A 117 15.16 -30.03 -23.51
C ALA A 117 15.17 -28.61 -22.87
N TRP A 118 15.45 -27.59 -23.68
CA TRP A 118 15.55 -26.18 -23.29
C TRP A 118 14.40 -25.29 -23.81
N ALA A 119 13.34 -25.87 -24.39
CA ALA A 119 12.30 -25.12 -25.11
C ALA A 119 11.56 -24.10 -24.24
N TRP A 120 11.33 -24.43 -22.96
CA TRP A 120 10.53 -23.60 -22.05
C TRP A 120 11.36 -22.67 -21.17
N HIS A 121 12.69 -22.73 -21.26
CA HIS A 121 13.55 -22.11 -20.26
C HIS A 121 13.42 -20.57 -20.18
N ASP A 122 13.29 -19.92 -21.33
CA ASP A 122 13.10 -18.47 -21.42
C ASP A 122 11.75 -18.04 -20.84
N ILE A 123 10.66 -18.66 -21.31
CA ILE A 123 9.30 -18.32 -20.88
C ILE A 123 9.03 -18.74 -19.42
N ALA A 124 9.69 -19.79 -18.92
CA ALA A 124 9.69 -20.16 -17.51
C ALA A 124 10.38 -19.12 -16.63
N ASN A 125 11.54 -18.61 -17.07
CA ASN A 125 12.25 -17.55 -16.36
C ASN A 125 11.42 -16.26 -16.33
N ARG A 126 10.83 -15.87 -17.47
CA ARG A 126 9.93 -14.70 -17.56
C ARG A 126 8.72 -14.85 -16.63
N SER A 127 8.12 -16.03 -16.60
CA SER A 127 7.03 -16.38 -15.69
C SER A 127 7.41 -16.30 -14.23
N TYR A 128 8.55 -16.88 -13.82
CA TYR A 128 9.05 -16.78 -12.45
C TYR A 128 9.27 -15.31 -12.02
N ASN A 129 9.94 -14.53 -12.86
CA ASN A 129 10.16 -13.09 -12.60
C ASN A 129 8.85 -12.30 -12.53
N SER A 130 7.83 -12.68 -13.30
CA SER A 130 6.51 -12.05 -13.25
C SER A 130 5.78 -12.31 -11.93
N LEU A 131 5.87 -13.53 -11.38
CA LEU A 131 5.28 -13.86 -10.07
C LEU A 131 5.97 -13.07 -8.95
N LEU A 132 7.29 -12.97 -8.99
CA LEU A 132 8.06 -12.12 -8.05
C LEU A 132 7.64 -10.65 -8.17
N ALA A 133 7.60 -10.13 -9.40
CA ALA A 133 7.23 -8.75 -9.67
C ALA A 133 5.81 -8.44 -9.18
N PHE A 134 4.87 -9.38 -9.33
CA PHE A 134 3.51 -9.23 -8.80
C PHE A 134 3.53 -9.11 -7.28
N LEU A 135 4.15 -10.05 -6.56
CA LEU A 135 4.14 -10.03 -5.08
C LEU A 135 4.77 -8.74 -4.54
N MET A 136 5.92 -8.34 -5.09
CA MET A 136 6.59 -7.10 -4.70
C MET A 136 5.72 -5.87 -4.99
N ALA A 137 5.11 -5.79 -6.19
CA ALA A 137 4.25 -4.69 -6.58
C ALA A 137 2.95 -4.63 -5.77
N TYR A 138 2.35 -5.80 -5.50
CA TYR A 138 1.08 -5.91 -4.80
C TYR A 138 1.26 -5.50 -3.35
N PHE A 139 2.20 -6.10 -2.61
CA PHE A 139 2.37 -5.84 -1.17
C PHE A 139 3.15 -4.57 -0.87
N GLY A 140 4.21 -4.26 -1.64
CA GLY A 140 5.09 -3.11 -1.41
C GLY A 140 5.91 -3.15 -0.12
N CYS A 141 5.67 -4.10 0.80
CA CYS A 141 6.41 -4.26 2.05
C CYS A 141 7.38 -5.45 2.04
N LEU A 142 7.40 -6.26 0.98
CA LEU A 142 8.27 -7.43 0.85
C LEU A 142 9.69 -6.99 0.53
N CYS A 143 10.57 -7.06 1.53
CA CYS A 143 11.83 -6.31 1.50
C CYS A 143 12.89 -6.87 0.54
N THR A 144 12.74 -8.13 0.11
CA THR A 144 13.72 -8.81 -0.73
C THR A 144 13.05 -9.73 -1.76
N LYS A 145 13.69 -9.91 -2.91
CA LYS A 145 13.24 -10.89 -3.92
C LYS A 145 13.31 -12.31 -3.34
N GLU A 146 14.27 -12.54 -2.46
CA GLU A 146 14.50 -13.80 -1.77
C GLU A 146 13.33 -14.19 -0.88
N GLN A 147 12.71 -13.21 -0.22
CA GLN A 147 11.50 -13.42 0.55
C GLN A 147 10.30 -13.74 -0.33
N ALA A 148 10.08 -12.98 -1.40
CA ALA A 148 9.00 -13.25 -2.36
C ALA A 148 9.14 -14.65 -2.99
N ALA A 149 10.36 -15.05 -3.35
CA ALA A 149 10.66 -16.36 -3.92
C ALA A 149 10.29 -17.52 -2.99
N ARG A 150 10.47 -17.37 -1.67
CA ARG A 150 10.04 -18.38 -0.69
C ARG A 150 8.54 -18.57 -0.68
N TYR A 151 7.76 -17.49 -0.69
CA TYR A 151 6.29 -17.60 -0.77
C TYR A 151 5.85 -18.30 -2.06
N ILE A 152 6.47 -17.99 -3.20
CA ILE A 152 6.20 -18.67 -4.48
C ILE A 152 6.55 -20.16 -4.40
N TYR A 153 7.68 -20.51 -3.77
CA TYR A 153 8.09 -21.89 -3.55
C TYR A 153 7.07 -22.66 -2.70
N TRP A 154 6.69 -22.11 -1.56
CA TRP A 154 5.69 -22.71 -0.67
C TRP A 154 4.33 -22.87 -1.34
N ALA A 155 3.97 -21.94 -2.21
CA ALA A 155 2.73 -21.99 -2.98
C ALA A 155 2.77 -22.91 -4.21
N GLY A 156 3.91 -23.55 -4.52
CA GLY A 156 4.06 -24.33 -5.75
C GLY A 156 3.86 -23.48 -7.01
N ALA A 157 4.34 -22.23 -6.98
CA ALA A 157 4.14 -21.19 -7.99
C ALA A 157 2.67 -20.79 -8.28
N ASN A 158 1.72 -21.16 -7.41
CA ASN A 158 0.36 -20.64 -7.48
C ASN A 158 0.30 -19.24 -6.85
N LEU A 159 -0.02 -18.22 -7.65
CA LEU A 159 0.02 -16.82 -7.20
C LEU A 159 -0.99 -16.52 -6.09
N SER A 160 -2.23 -16.97 -6.25
CA SER A 160 -3.31 -16.75 -5.27
C SER A 160 -2.96 -17.38 -3.91
N LEU A 161 -2.38 -18.58 -3.92
CA LEU A 161 -1.87 -19.22 -2.69
C LEU A 161 -0.66 -18.49 -2.10
N ALA A 162 0.25 -17.97 -2.93
CA ALA A 162 1.38 -17.17 -2.44
C ALA A 162 0.92 -15.89 -1.75
N VAL A 163 -0.11 -15.21 -2.30
CA VAL A 163 -0.74 -14.05 -1.65
C VAL A 163 -1.35 -14.43 -0.31
N MET A 164 -2.14 -15.51 -0.24
CA MET A 164 -2.72 -15.96 1.03
C MET A 164 -1.65 -16.32 2.08
N LEU A 165 -0.50 -16.86 1.67
CA LEU A 165 0.61 -17.14 2.59
C LEU A 165 1.23 -15.84 3.15
N VAL A 166 1.41 -14.82 2.30
CA VAL A 166 1.89 -13.50 2.75
C VAL A 166 0.85 -12.86 3.67
N GLU A 167 -0.43 -12.91 3.31
CA GLU A 167 -1.53 -12.38 4.12
C GLU A 167 -1.65 -13.12 5.46
N TYR A 168 -1.42 -14.43 5.50
CA TYR A 168 -1.36 -15.19 6.74
C TYR A 168 -0.23 -14.70 7.65
N ASP A 169 0.96 -14.43 7.09
CA ASP A 169 2.09 -13.90 7.86
C ASP A 169 1.85 -12.43 8.30
N LEU A 170 1.09 -11.62 7.53
CA LEU A 170 0.81 -10.21 7.83
C LEU A 170 -0.42 -9.97 8.72
N TYR A 171 -1.51 -10.71 8.54
CA TYR A 171 -2.83 -10.40 9.10
C TYR A 171 -3.35 -11.53 9.99
N TYR A 172 -3.99 -11.16 11.11
CA TYR A 172 -4.58 -12.14 12.03
C TYR A 172 -5.86 -12.78 11.50
N ARG A 173 -6.57 -12.07 10.62
CA ARG A 173 -7.66 -12.62 9.80
C ARG A 173 -7.19 -12.63 8.35
N VAL A 174 -7.37 -13.75 7.66
CA VAL A 174 -7.34 -13.77 6.20
C VAL A 174 -8.54 -12.90 5.77
N GLU A 175 -8.28 -11.65 5.37
CA GLU A 175 -9.29 -10.85 4.67
C GLU A 175 -9.53 -11.44 3.27
N ASP A 176 -10.60 -10.98 2.62
CA ASP A 176 -11.19 -11.58 1.42
C ASP A 176 -10.17 -11.95 0.35
N ALA A 177 -10.45 -13.06 -0.36
CA ALA A 177 -9.65 -13.50 -1.49
C ALA A 177 -9.34 -12.34 -2.45
N LEU A 178 -8.13 -12.33 -3.03
CA LEU A 178 -7.67 -11.34 -4.01
C LEU A 178 -8.82 -10.81 -4.87
N ASP A 179 -9.21 -9.55 -4.63
CA ASP A 179 -10.21 -8.88 -5.45
C ASP A 179 -9.61 -8.63 -6.85
N PRO A 180 -10.08 -9.35 -7.89
CA PRO A 180 -9.57 -9.18 -9.24
C PRO A 180 -9.92 -7.82 -9.85
N GLU A 181 -10.99 -7.18 -9.36
CA GLU A 181 -11.48 -5.90 -9.86
C GLU A 181 -10.78 -4.71 -9.21
N SER A 182 -10.15 -4.90 -8.05
CA SER A 182 -9.36 -3.87 -7.39
C SER A 182 -8.28 -3.30 -8.31
N GLY A 183 -8.21 -1.96 -8.38
CA GLY A 183 -7.17 -1.25 -9.13
C GLY A 183 -5.76 -1.68 -8.72
N ARG A 184 -5.56 -1.99 -7.43
CA ARG A 184 -4.29 -2.50 -6.90
C ARG A 184 -3.86 -3.80 -7.57
N THR A 185 -4.77 -4.77 -7.63
CA THR A 185 -4.56 -6.08 -8.25
C THR A 185 -4.30 -5.93 -9.75
N GLN A 186 -5.13 -5.13 -10.43
CA GLN A 186 -5.00 -4.90 -11.87
C GLN A 186 -3.67 -4.25 -12.24
N ALA A 187 -3.25 -3.21 -11.54
CA ALA A 187 -1.97 -2.55 -11.78
C ALA A 187 -0.78 -3.45 -11.43
N ALA A 188 -0.88 -4.30 -10.39
CA ALA A 188 0.15 -5.29 -10.08
C ALA A 188 0.28 -6.37 -11.17
N LEU A 189 -0.84 -6.88 -11.70
CA LEU A 189 -0.87 -7.82 -12.82
C LEU A 189 -0.28 -7.21 -14.09
N GLU A 190 -0.66 -5.98 -14.43
CA GLU A 190 -0.17 -5.31 -15.63
C GLU A 190 1.33 -5.03 -15.56
N TRP A 191 1.83 -4.61 -14.39
CA TRP A 191 3.26 -4.46 -14.14
C TRP A 191 4.00 -5.79 -14.26
N ALA A 192 3.51 -6.83 -13.60
CA ALA A 192 4.10 -8.16 -13.66
C ALA A 192 4.15 -8.71 -15.10
N ALA A 193 3.08 -8.53 -15.87
CA ALA A 193 3.01 -8.93 -17.27
C ALA A 193 3.98 -8.12 -18.15
N THR A 194 4.15 -6.82 -17.86
CA THR A 194 5.13 -5.96 -18.55
C THR A 194 6.56 -6.43 -18.29
N ILE A 195 6.90 -6.74 -17.03
CA ILE A 195 8.19 -7.31 -16.64
C ILE A 195 8.41 -8.69 -17.28
N ALA A 196 7.34 -9.48 -17.43
CA ALA A 196 7.36 -10.75 -18.16
C ALA A 196 7.57 -10.58 -19.67
N GLY A 197 7.58 -9.37 -20.22
CA GLY A 197 7.60 -9.12 -21.66
C GLY A 197 6.36 -9.67 -22.37
N HIS A 198 5.21 -9.74 -21.70
CA HIS A 198 3.97 -10.22 -22.28
C HIS A 198 3.57 -9.34 -23.49
N PRO A 199 3.09 -9.91 -24.61
CA PRO A 199 2.80 -9.12 -25.82
C PRO A 199 1.68 -8.09 -25.64
N SER A 200 0.77 -8.36 -24.70
CA SER A 200 -0.35 -7.47 -24.39
C SER A 200 -0.71 -7.53 -22.90
N PRO A 201 0.00 -6.79 -22.01
CA PRO A 201 -0.22 -6.83 -20.56
C PRO A 201 -1.68 -6.53 -20.15
N THR A 202 -2.32 -5.57 -20.82
CA THR A 202 -3.71 -5.18 -20.57
C THR A 202 -4.72 -6.30 -20.84
N VAL A 203 -4.45 -7.17 -21.82
CA VAL A 203 -5.30 -8.33 -22.13
C VAL A 203 -5.25 -9.33 -20.98
N LEU A 204 -4.06 -9.60 -20.42
CA LEU A 204 -3.92 -10.48 -19.26
C LEU A 204 -4.66 -9.90 -18.05
N THR A 205 -4.48 -8.61 -17.76
CA THR A 205 -5.16 -7.96 -16.64
C THR A 205 -6.68 -8.03 -16.79
N LYS A 206 -7.21 -7.71 -17.98
CA LYS A 206 -8.65 -7.77 -18.25
C LYS A 206 -9.17 -9.21 -18.17
N LEU A 207 -8.42 -10.19 -18.65
CA LEU A 207 -8.78 -11.61 -18.51
C LEU A 207 -8.98 -11.98 -17.04
N MET A 208 -8.02 -11.60 -16.17
CA MET A 208 -8.05 -11.94 -14.76
C MET A 208 -9.14 -11.19 -13.97
N SER A 209 -9.53 -9.99 -14.39
CA SER A 209 -10.59 -9.21 -13.77
C SER A 209 -11.99 -9.45 -14.34
N SER A 210 -12.13 -10.37 -15.31
CA SER A 210 -13.41 -10.62 -15.96
C SER A 210 -14.33 -11.54 -15.16
N GLN A 211 -15.63 -11.29 -15.29
CA GLN A 211 -16.70 -12.16 -14.79
C GLN A 211 -17.24 -13.06 -15.90
N LEU A 212 -17.64 -14.27 -15.53
CA LEU A 212 -18.17 -15.32 -16.39
C LEU A 212 -19.64 -15.59 -16.06
N LYS A 213 -20.47 -15.76 -17.08
CA LYS A 213 -21.82 -16.31 -16.92
C LYS A 213 -21.74 -17.74 -16.41
N ASP A 214 -22.80 -18.23 -15.76
CA ASP A 214 -22.82 -19.57 -15.17
C ASP A 214 -22.50 -20.70 -16.18
N ASP A 215 -23.08 -20.65 -17.39
CA ASP A 215 -22.83 -21.66 -18.43
C ASP A 215 -21.36 -21.67 -18.89
N ASP A 216 -20.79 -20.48 -19.14
CA ASP A 216 -19.39 -20.32 -19.55
C ASP A 216 -18.43 -20.70 -18.41
N PHE A 217 -18.78 -20.38 -17.17
CA PHE A 217 -18.04 -20.76 -15.97
C PHE A 217 -17.94 -22.28 -15.85
N HIS A 218 -19.06 -22.99 -15.93
CA HIS A 218 -19.07 -24.45 -15.84
C HIS A 218 -18.36 -25.12 -17.04
N LEU A 219 -18.40 -24.50 -18.22
CA LEU A 219 -17.65 -24.99 -19.38
C LEU A 219 -16.14 -24.93 -19.13
N LEU A 220 -15.64 -23.77 -18.68
CA LEU A 220 -14.23 -23.58 -18.36
C LEU A 220 -13.79 -24.44 -17.18
N GLU A 221 -14.61 -24.55 -16.12
CA GLU A 221 -14.37 -25.45 -14.99
C GLU A 221 -14.17 -26.90 -15.46
N ARG A 222 -15.06 -27.37 -16.33
CA ARG A 222 -15.00 -28.73 -16.88
C ARG A 222 -13.73 -28.95 -17.71
N GLN A 223 -13.43 -28.03 -18.63
CA GLN A 223 -12.32 -28.17 -19.58
C GLN A 223 -10.95 -27.95 -18.92
N LEU A 224 -10.84 -27.04 -17.97
CA LEU A 224 -9.57 -26.67 -17.35
C LEU A 224 -9.26 -27.47 -16.08
N PHE A 225 -10.26 -27.73 -15.22
CA PHE A 225 -10.06 -28.31 -13.90
C PHE A 225 -10.60 -29.74 -13.77
N SER A 226 -11.85 -30.01 -14.18
CA SER A 226 -12.43 -31.36 -14.03
C SER A 226 -11.78 -32.40 -14.95
N ALA A 227 -11.26 -31.95 -16.09
CA ALA A 227 -10.59 -32.78 -17.09
C ALA A 227 -9.11 -32.39 -17.25
N ALA A 228 -8.45 -32.03 -16.14
CA ALA A 228 -7.09 -31.46 -16.13
C ALA A 228 -6.04 -32.33 -16.84
N ASP A 229 -6.18 -33.66 -16.80
CA ASP A 229 -5.23 -34.59 -17.45
C ASP A 229 -5.59 -34.94 -18.90
N THR A 230 -6.72 -34.43 -19.41
CA THR A 230 -7.17 -34.72 -20.78
C THR A 230 -6.70 -33.66 -21.77
N PRO A 231 -6.15 -34.06 -22.93
CA PRO A 231 -5.84 -33.13 -24.00
C PRO A 231 -7.08 -32.46 -24.57
N LEU A 232 -7.02 -31.14 -24.74
CA LEU A 232 -8.07 -30.34 -25.36
C LEU A 232 -8.13 -30.61 -26.87
N LYS A 233 -9.35 -30.76 -27.39
CA LYS A 233 -9.58 -30.85 -28.84
C LYS A 233 -9.65 -29.46 -29.44
N ALA A 234 -9.54 -29.37 -30.77
CA ALA A 234 -9.72 -28.10 -31.47
C ALA A 234 -11.11 -27.48 -31.20
N ASP A 235 -12.14 -28.31 -31.04
CA ASP A 235 -13.49 -27.87 -30.67
C ASP A 235 -13.56 -27.27 -29.26
N ASP A 236 -12.87 -27.87 -28.29
CA ASP A 236 -12.78 -27.32 -26.93
C ASP A 236 -12.08 -25.96 -26.97
N VAL A 237 -10.96 -25.86 -27.69
CA VAL A 237 -10.24 -24.59 -27.86
C VAL A 237 -11.10 -23.53 -28.54
N ARG A 238 -11.94 -23.91 -29.51
CA ARG A 238 -12.88 -22.99 -30.18
C ARG A 238 -13.93 -22.46 -29.22
N GLU A 239 -14.46 -23.30 -28.32
CA GLU A 239 -15.41 -22.88 -27.29
C GLU A 239 -14.77 -21.90 -26.31
N ILE A 240 -13.57 -22.20 -25.82
CA ILE A 240 -12.80 -21.31 -24.95
C ILE A 240 -12.51 -19.98 -25.65
N ASP A 241 -12.00 -20.00 -26.89
CA ASP A 241 -11.72 -18.80 -27.68
C ASP A 241 -12.98 -17.93 -27.86
N SER A 242 -14.14 -18.55 -28.09
CA SER A 242 -15.41 -17.84 -28.19
C SER A 242 -15.78 -17.12 -26.88
N ILE A 243 -15.63 -17.80 -25.74
CA ILE A 243 -15.88 -17.21 -24.41
C ILE A 243 -14.93 -16.03 -24.19
N LEU A 244 -13.63 -16.23 -24.39
CA LEU A 244 -12.62 -15.18 -24.20
C LEU A 244 -12.90 -13.95 -25.09
N ARG A 245 -13.28 -14.14 -26.36
CA ARG A 245 -13.64 -13.01 -27.24
C ARG A 245 -14.87 -12.25 -26.76
N MET A 246 -15.88 -12.96 -26.26
CA MET A 246 -17.08 -12.35 -25.73
C MET A 246 -16.75 -11.51 -24.49
N MET A 247 -15.98 -12.04 -23.55
CA MET A 247 -15.52 -11.34 -22.33
C MET A 247 -14.67 -10.10 -22.68
N MET A 248 -13.83 -10.22 -23.68
CA MET A 248 -12.92 -9.14 -24.08
C MET A 248 -13.59 -8.05 -24.91
N SER A 249 -14.83 -8.26 -25.36
CA SER A 249 -15.61 -7.27 -26.08
C SER A 249 -16.15 -6.19 -25.14
N PRO A 250 -16.23 -4.92 -25.56
CA PRO A 250 -16.83 -3.87 -24.74
C PRO A 250 -18.33 -4.16 -24.51
N PRO A 251 -18.85 -3.94 -23.28
CA PRO A 251 -20.25 -4.21 -22.96
C PRO A 251 -21.22 -3.33 -23.76
N CYS A 252 -20.77 -2.13 -24.14
CA CYS A 252 -21.47 -1.25 -25.06
C CYS A 252 -20.49 -0.46 -25.93
N VAL A 253 -20.92 -0.10 -27.13
CA VAL A 253 -20.21 0.80 -28.05
C VAL A 253 -21.02 2.08 -28.16
N ALA A 254 -20.49 3.19 -27.64
CA ALA A 254 -21.08 4.51 -27.81
C ALA A 254 -20.44 5.22 -29.00
N SER A 255 -21.26 5.87 -29.83
CA SER A 255 -20.82 6.74 -30.91
C SER A 255 -21.52 8.09 -30.80
N VAL A 256 -20.79 9.17 -31.06
CA VAL A 256 -21.32 10.53 -30.96
C VAL A 256 -21.57 11.05 -32.36
N SER A 257 -22.80 11.43 -32.67
CA SER A 257 -23.19 12.08 -33.90
C SER A 257 -23.55 13.54 -33.65
N HIS A 258 -23.03 14.44 -34.48
CA HIS A 258 -23.42 15.85 -34.46
C HIS A 258 -24.65 16.04 -35.32
N THR A 259 -25.74 16.50 -34.71
CA THR A 259 -26.98 16.83 -35.43
C THR A 259 -27.23 18.32 -35.34
N THR A 260 -28.10 18.84 -36.22
CA THR A 260 -28.54 20.25 -36.21
C THR A 260 -29.28 20.65 -34.92
N LYS A 261 -29.63 19.68 -34.06
CA LYS A 261 -30.28 19.88 -32.76
C LYS A 261 -29.35 19.66 -31.55
N GLY A 262 -28.07 19.33 -31.77
CA GLY A 262 -27.07 19.08 -30.70
C GLY A 262 -26.28 17.77 -30.89
N LEU A 263 -25.42 17.46 -29.91
CA LEU A 263 -24.74 16.17 -29.80
C LEU A 263 -25.75 15.06 -29.49
N VAL A 264 -25.72 13.97 -30.26
CA VAL A 264 -26.49 12.75 -29.99
C VAL A 264 -25.51 11.61 -29.73
N VAL A 265 -25.64 10.94 -28.60
CA VAL A 265 -24.84 9.75 -28.25
C VAL A 265 -25.66 8.50 -28.58
N HIS A 266 -25.24 7.74 -29.57
CA HIS A 266 -25.80 6.43 -29.91
C HIS A 266 -25.05 5.34 -29.15
N VAL A 267 -25.71 4.70 -28.19
CA VAL A 267 -25.14 3.57 -27.44
C VAL A 267 -25.70 2.27 -28.01
N ARG A 268 -24.83 1.44 -28.60
CA ARG A 268 -25.13 0.08 -29.02
C ARG A 268 -24.71 -0.89 -27.93
N GLN A 269 -25.66 -1.64 -27.40
CA GLN A 269 -25.42 -2.57 -26.31
C GLN A 269 -25.06 -3.95 -26.85
N ASN A 270 -24.26 -4.69 -26.09
CA ASN A 270 -24.16 -6.13 -26.21
C ASN A 270 -25.36 -6.74 -25.44
N LEU A 271 -26.20 -7.53 -26.12
CA LEU A 271 -27.51 -8.01 -25.62
C LEU A 271 -27.42 -8.86 -24.34
N ASP A 272 -26.21 -9.26 -23.97
CA ASP A 272 -25.92 -10.18 -22.87
C ASP A 272 -25.49 -9.48 -21.56
N THR A 273 -25.48 -8.14 -21.50
CA THR A 273 -25.04 -7.36 -20.33
C THR A 273 -26.21 -7.04 -19.39
N VAL A 274 -26.02 -7.20 -18.08
CA VAL A 274 -27.04 -6.93 -17.05
C VAL A 274 -26.87 -5.51 -16.50
N TRP A 275 -27.97 -4.88 -16.11
CA TRP A 275 -27.98 -3.52 -15.59
C TRP A 275 -28.05 -3.53 -14.05
N SER A 276 -27.08 -2.92 -13.38
CA SER A 276 -27.24 -2.41 -12.02
C SER A 276 -27.39 -0.89 -12.06
N THR A 277 -28.59 -0.39 -11.76
CA THR A 277 -28.80 1.05 -11.55
C THR A 277 -28.52 1.31 -10.08
N THR A 278 -27.31 1.73 -9.75
CA THR A 278 -27.07 2.41 -8.47
C THR A 278 -27.37 3.89 -8.68
N PRO A 279 -28.49 4.42 -8.17
CA PRO A 279 -28.65 5.87 -8.10
C PRO A 279 -27.57 6.41 -7.16
N SER A 280 -26.52 7.03 -7.70
CA SER A 280 -25.74 7.95 -6.88
C SER A 280 -26.66 9.14 -6.61
N ALA A 281 -27.26 9.16 -5.43
CA ALA A 281 -27.92 10.34 -4.89
C ALA A 281 -26.84 11.36 -4.51
N THR A 282 -26.15 11.92 -5.51
CA THR A 282 -25.67 13.29 -5.44
C THR A 282 -26.88 14.16 -5.71
N GLU A 283 -27.22 15.10 -4.83
CA GLU A 283 -28.40 15.98 -4.89
C GLU A 283 -28.47 16.92 -6.13
N ASP A 284 -27.74 16.62 -7.20
CA ASP A 284 -27.82 17.32 -8.49
C ASP A 284 -28.54 16.44 -9.53
N THR A 285 -29.79 16.82 -9.80
CA THR A 285 -30.75 16.21 -10.74
C THR A 285 -30.34 16.24 -12.23
N ARG A 286 -29.05 16.38 -12.56
CA ARG A 286 -28.57 16.57 -13.94
C ARG A 286 -27.63 15.49 -14.49
N THR A 287 -27.15 14.55 -13.67
CA THR A 287 -26.26 13.48 -14.14
C THR A 287 -26.70 12.13 -13.57
N THR A 288 -27.28 11.27 -14.40
CA THR A 288 -27.51 9.85 -14.07
C THR A 288 -26.35 9.02 -14.61
N SER A 289 -25.46 8.57 -13.72
CA SER A 289 -24.43 7.59 -14.06
C SER A 289 -25.03 6.19 -14.06
N THR A 290 -24.84 5.45 -15.16
CA THR A 290 -25.25 4.04 -15.26
C THR A 290 -24.01 3.19 -15.44
N ALA A 291 -23.71 2.34 -14.46
CA ALA A 291 -22.67 1.34 -14.59
C ALA A 291 -23.22 0.12 -15.34
N LEU A 292 -22.46 -0.38 -16.31
CA LEU A 292 -22.76 -1.61 -17.04
C LEU A 292 -21.72 -2.64 -16.63
N CYS A 293 -22.17 -3.71 -15.98
CA CYS A 293 -21.32 -4.81 -15.57
C CYS A 293 -21.84 -6.10 -16.20
N TRP A 294 -20.93 -7.04 -16.43
CA TRP A 294 -21.32 -8.42 -16.68
C TRP A 294 -21.77 -9.00 -15.33
N ASP A 295 -22.95 -9.61 -15.27
CA ASP A 295 -23.38 -10.40 -14.11
C ASP A 295 -22.75 -11.80 -14.24
N GLY A 296 -22.04 -12.25 -13.21
CA GLY A 296 -21.32 -13.51 -13.29
C GLY A 296 -20.40 -13.80 -12.10
N LYS A 297 -19.75 -14.95 -12.17
CA LYS A 297 -18.72 -15.34 -11.20
C LYS A 297 -17.36 -14.88 -11.73
N PRO A 298 -16.48 -14.31 -10.88
CA PRO A 298 -15.15 -13.92 -11.33
C PRO A 298 -14.37 -15.16 -11.78
N ILE A 299 -13.57 -15.04 -12.84
CA ILE A 299 -12.80 -16.17 -13.37
C ILE A 299 -11.91 -16.83 -12.31
N SER A 300 -11.40 -16.04 -11.37
CA SER A 300 -10.59 -16.52 -10.23
C SER A 300 -11.31 -17.56 -9.36
N SER A 301 -12.64 -17.57 -9.34
CA SER A 301 -13.44 -18.56 -8.60
C SER A 301 -13.42 -19.96 -9.21
N LEU A 302 -12.89 -20.14 -10.43
CA LEU A 302 -12.68 -21.48 -11.01
C LEU A 302 -11.69 -22.31 -10.18
N GLN A 303 -10.76 -21.66 -9.47
CA GLN A 303 -9.81 -22.35 -8.61
C GLN A 303 -10.44 -22.64 -7.24
N CYS A 304 -10.49 -23.92 -6.86
CA CYS A 304 -11.00 -24.38 -5.56
C CYS A 304 -9.92 -25.02 -4.68
N GLY A 305 -10.27 -25.29 -3.41
CA GLY A 305 -9.40 -25.98 -2.43
C GLY A 305 -8.17 -25.17 -2.00
N LEU A 306 -8.22 -23.84 -2.15
CA LEU A 306 -7.17 -22.93 -1.73
C LEU A 306 -6.92 -22.93 -0.22
N PRO A 307 -7.96 -22.88 0.65
CA PRO A 307 -7.79 -22.99 2.10
C PRO A 307 -7.10 -24.28 2.54
N ASP A 308 -7.49 -25.43 1.98
CA ASP A 308 -6.87 -26.73 2.30
C ASP A 308 -5.41 -26.81 1.81
N LYS A 309 -5.07 -26.11 0.72
CA LYS A 309 -3.68 -25.99 0.26
C LYS A 309 -2.88 -25.10 1.20
N LEU A 310 -3.45 -23.99 1.67
CA LEU A 310 -2.83 -23.10 2.64
C LEU A 310 -2.51 -23.86 3.93
N GLU A 311 -3.46 -24.59 4.50
CA GLU A 311 -3.26 -25.39 5.71
C GLU A 311 -2.11 -26.40 5.55
N ARG A 312 -2.08 -27.15 4.45
CA ARG A 312 -0.97 -28.09 4.15
C ARG A 312 0.38 -27.40 4.02
N CYS A 313 0.43 -26.21 3.42
CA CYS A 313 1.67 -25.43 3.33
C CYS A 313 2.14 -25.00 4.73
N LEU A 314 1.22 -24.56 5.59
CA LEU A 314 1.50 -24.16 6.96
C LEU A 314 1.96 -25.36 7.82
N GLU A 315 1.32 -26.52 7.70
CA GLU A 315 1.74 -27.76 8.38
C GLU A 315 3.16 -28.17 7.98
N ARG A 316 3.47 -28.10 6.67
CA ARG A 316 4.81 -28.41 6.17
C ARG A 316 5.85 -27.40 6.65
N ALA A 317 5.49 -26.11 6.75
CA ALA A 317 6.35 -25.07 7.31
C ALA A 317 6.58 -25.26 8.82
N ALA A 318 5.54 -25.63 9.57
CA ALA A 318 5.63 -25.95 11.00
C ALA A 318 6.58 -27.13 11.27
N GLY A 319 6.63 -28.13 10.37
CA GLY A 319 7.60 -29.21 10.44
C GLY A 319 9.08 -28.77 10.35
N LEU A 320 9.36 -27.54 9.89
CA LEU A 320 10.70 -26.97 9.81
C LEU A 320 11.03 -26.02 10.96
N GLU A 321 10.11 -25.80 11.89
CA GLU A 321 10.28 -24.83 12.99
C GLU A 321 11.54 -25.13 13.83
N GLN A 322 11.86 -26.41 14.03
CA GLN A 322 13.05 -26.85 14.78
C GLN A 322 14.40 -26.39 14.18
N TYR A 323 14.41 -25.96 12.92
CA TYR A 323 15.62 -25.48 12.23
C TYR A 323 15.78 -23.96 12.27
N LEU A 324 14.80 -23.25 12.83
CA LEU A 324 14.81 -21.80 12.96
C LEU A 324 15.29 -21.40 14.35
N GLU A 325 16.02 -20.30 14.43
CA GLU A 325 16.36 -19.70 15.72
C GLU A 325 15.05 -19.38 16.48
N ASN A 326 14.97 -19.74 17.76
CA ASN A 326 13.75 -19.61 18.58
C ASN A 326 13.20 -18.17 18.66
N LEU A 327 14.07 -17.18 18.46
CA LEU A 327 13.76 -15.78 18.55
C LEU A 327 14.38 -15.11 17.34
N CYS A 328 13.67 -15.08 16.21
CA CYS A 328 13.94 -14.09 15.18
C CYS A 328 13.86 -12.71 15.86
N SER A 329 14.98 -12.25 16.40
CA SER A 329 15.11 -11.10 17.29
C SER A 329 16.13 -10.11 16.74
N SER A 330 16.78 -10.50 15.64
CA SER A 330 17.68 -9.67 14.89
C SER A 330 16.93 -8.87 13.84
N ASP A 331 17.39 -7.64 13.72
CA ASP A 331 17.14 -6.66 12.67
C ASP A 331 17.48 -7.17 11.24
N ALA A 332 18.02 -8.39 11.11
CA ALA A 332 18.30 -9.10 9.87
C ALA A 332 17.19 -10.07 9.43
N CYS A 333 16.13 -10.24 10.23
CA CYS A 333 15.00 -11.11 9.89
C CYS A 333 14.07 -10.44 8.87
N ASP A 334 13.97 -11.01 7.67
CA ASP A 334 13.12 -10.48 6.57
C ASP A 334 11.64 -10.39 6.96
N TYR A 335 11.14 -11.35 7.76
CA TYR A 335 9.77 -11.36 8.26
C TYR A 335 9.49 -10.15 9.15
N LEU A 336 10.33 -9.95 10.18
CA LEU A 336 10.18 -8.79 11.07
C LEU A 336 10.33 -7.48 10.31
N HIS A 337 11.24 -7.43 9.33
CA HIS A 337 11.40 -6.24 8.51
C HIS A 337 10.12 -5.95 7.70
N THR A 338 9.51 -6.98 7.12
CA THR A 338 8.24 -6.86 6.39
C THR A 338 7.11 -6.36 7.28
N LEU A 339 6.98 -6.89 8.50
CA LEU A 339 5.99 -6.38 9.47
C LEU A 339 6.22 -4.90 9.79
N LYS A 340 7.47 -4.49 10.04
CA LYS A 340 7.82 -3.06 10.27
C LYS A 340 7.42 -2.20 9.07
N MET A 341 7.68 -2.65 7.84
CA MET A 341 7.35 -1.89 6.63
C MET A 341 5.85 -1.81 6.38
N HIS A 342 5.14 -2.91 6.60
CA HIS A 342 3.68 -2.93 6.56
C HIS A 342 3.08 -1.93 7.56
N LEU A 343 3.51 -1.97 8.83
CA LEU A 343 3.06 -1.05 9.87
C LEU A 343 3.40 0.41 9.55
N HIS A 344 4.58 0.69 8.99
CA HIS A 344 4.90 2.04 8.52
C HIS A 344 3.94 2.52 7.43
N GLY A 345 3.54 1.65 6.49
CA GLY A 345 2.53 1.96 5.48
C GLY A 345 1.15 2.27 6.10
N MET A 346 0.75 1.50 7.12
CA MET A 346 -0.48 1.76 7.87
C MET A 346 -0.44 3.11 8.60
N ILE A 347 0.65 3.40 9.31
CA ILE A 347 0.80 4.66 10.05
C ILE A 347 0.85 5.85 9.09
N HIS A 348 1.52 5.73 7.93
CA HIS A 348 1.48 6.77 6.89
C HIS A 348 0.05 7.08 6.46
N THR A 349 -0.73 6.02 6.25
CA THR A 349 -2.15 6.12 5.87
C THR A 349 -2.95 6.85 6.94
N TYR A 350 -2.70 6.61 8.24
CA TYR A 350 -3.29 7.40 9.33
C TYR A 350 -2.86 8.86 9.32
N CYS A 351 -1.58 9.16 9.11
CA CYS A 351 -1.10 10.54 8.97
C CYS A 351 -1.83 11.29 7.84
N VAL A 352 -2.01 10.65 6.68
CA VAL A 352 -2.72 11.24 5.54
C VAL A 352 -4.21 11.44 5.85
N LYS A 353 -4.87 10.48 6.52
CA LYS A 353 -6.26 10.67 7.02
C LYS A 353 -6.35 11.88 7.94
N VAL A 354 -5.42 12.03 8.88
CA VAL A 354 -5.41 13.17 9.81
C VAL A 354 -5.27 14.50 9.08
N LEU A 355 -4.42 14.59 8.04
CA LEU A 355 -4.28 15.81 7.23
C LEU A 355 -5.58 16.20 6.51
N LYS A 356 -6.50 15.24 6.27
CA LYS A 356 -7.85 15.55 5.76
C LYS A 356 -8.76 16.15 6.83
N LEU A 357 -8.62 15.69 8.07
CA LEU A 357 -9.45 16.09 9.20
C LEU A 357 -9.00 17.37 9.87
N LEU A 358 -7.71 17.71 9.82
CA LEU A 358 -7.22 18.97 10.39
C LEU A 358 -7.69 20.16 9.54
N PRO A 359 -8.02 21.32 10.14
CA PRO A 359 -8.21 22.56 9.37
C PRO A 359 -6.94 22.95 8.64
N LYS A 360 -7.04 23.93 7.73
CA LYS A 360 -5.85 24.45 7.04
C LYS A 360 -4.79 24.83 8.10
N PRO A 361 -3.67 24.09 8.17
CA PRO A 361 -2.83 24.09 9.35
C PRO A 361 -2.02 25.38 9.42
N SER A 362 -1.96 25.97 10.61
CA SER A 362 -0.94 26.96 10.92
C SER A 362 0.43 26.27 10.97
N GLY A 363 1.52 27.00 10.69
CA GLY A 363 2.86 26.43 10.81
C GLY A 363 3.18 25.88 12.21
N SER A 364 2.53 26.40 13.27
CA SER A 364 2.67 25.89 14.64
C SER A 364 1.99 24.52 14.83
N LEU A 365 0.79 24.33 14.27
CA LEU A 365 0.09 23.05 14.33
C LEU A 365 0.84 21.99 13.53
N MET A 366 1.37 22.35 12.36
CA MET A 366 2.14 21.43 11.53
C MET A 366 3.41 20.97 12.25
N ARG A 367 4.11 21.90 12.90
CA ARG A 367 5.24 21.57 13.77
C ARG A 367 4.83 20.58 14.86
N ALA A 368 3.72 20.83 15.55
CA ALA A 368 3.25 19.95 16.61
C ALA A 368 2.88 18.56 16.10
N PHE A 369 2.24 18.48 14.93
CA PHE A 369 1.94 17.23 14.25
C PHE A 369 3.21 16.42 13.96
N LEU A 370 4.25 17.05 13.40
CA LEU A 370 5.50 16.36 13.06
C LEU A 370 6.30 15.94 14.31
N MET A 371 6.34 16.79 15.35
CA MET A 371 7.17 16.59 16.54
C MET A 371 6.52 15.70 17.61
N ALA A 372 5.19 15.71 17.71
CA ALA A 372 4.46 15.11 18.82
C ALA A 372 3.16 14.39 18.41
N GLY A 373 2.71 14.54 17.17
CA GLY A 373 1.52 13.87 16.62
C GLY A 373 1.73 12.39 16.35
N HIS A 374 2.11 11.63 17.36
CA HIS A 374 2.32 10.19 17.26
C HIS A 374 1.02 9.42 17.50
N CYS A 375 0.91 8.22 16.91
CA CYS A 375 -0.34 7.45 16.91
C CYS A 375 -0.53 6.48 18.09
N TYR A 376 0.45 6.36 19.00
CA TYR A 376 0.27 5.62 20.24
C TYR A 376 -0.51 6.45 21.27
N GLY A 377 -1.21 5.79 22.18
CA GLY A 377 -2.00 6.47 23.20
C GLY A 377 -3.15 5.62 23.74
N SER A 378 -4.15 6.31 24.29
CA SER A 378 -5.34 5.74 24.93
C SER A 378 -6.61 5.80 24.05
N MET A 379 -6.47 6.14 22.77
CA MET A 379 -7.54 6.18 21.77
C MET A 379 -7.13 5.42 20.50
N ASP A 380 -7.98 5.40 19.48
CA ASP A 380 -7.61 4.91 18.14
C ASP A 380 -6.42 5.70 17.55
N PRO A 381 -5.65 5.11 16.63
CA PRO A 381 -4.45 5.74 16.06
C PRO A 381 -4.68 7.15 15.48
N ILE A 382 -5.82 7.41 14.83
CA ILE A 382 -6.12 8.70 14.20
C ILE A 382 -6.43 9.74 15.28
N SER A 383 -7.26 9.40 16.25
CA SER A 383 -7.57 10.27 17.39
C SER A 383 -6.34 10.61 18.22
N ASN A 384 -5.45 9.65 18.47
CA ASN A 384 -4.17 9.90 19.18
C ASN A 384 -3.33 10.94 18.46
N ILE A 385 -3.12 10.80 17.14
CA ILE A 385 -2.34 11.77 16.35
C ILE A 385 -2.95 13.17 16.51
N ILE A 386 -4.27 13.31 16.36
CA ILE A 386 -4.96 14.61 16.43
C ILE A 386 -4.81 15.24 17.83
N VAL A 387 -5.16 14.49 18.88
CA VAL A 387 -5.15 14.98 20.25
C VAL A 387 -3.73 15.33 20.70
N ASN A 388 -2.75 14.48 20.40
CA ASN A 388 -1.34 14.72 20.74
C ASN A 388 -0.81 15.98 20.04
N SER A 389 -1.15 16.16 18.76
CA SER A 389 -0.77 17.35 17.98
C SER A 389 -1.36 18.63 18.58
N ILE A 390 -2.67 18.64 18.89
CA ILE A 390 -3.35 19.83 19.41
C ILE A 390 -2.86 20.16 20.83
N TRP A 391 -2.71 19.15 21.68
CA TRP A 391 -2.20 19.33 23.04
C TRP A 391 -0.77 19.90 23.03
N TYR A 392 0.12 19.34 22.21
CA TYR A 392 1.51 19.82 22.14
C TYR A 392 1.58 21.26 21.61
N ASN A 393 0.78 21.61 20.59
CA ASN A 393 0.68 22.98 20.06
C ASN A 393 0.17 24.00 21.09
N SER A 394 -0.74 23.59 21.98
CA SER A 394 -1.46 24.51 22.88
C SER A 394 -0.90 24.59 24.30
N HIS A 395 -0.38 23.49 24.84
CA HIS A 395 0.03 23.40 26.25
C HIS A 395 1.41 22.78 26.47
N GLY A 396 1.87 21.88 25.57
CA GLY A 396 3.17 21.22 25.72
C GLY A 396 4.35 22.16 25.43
N CYS A 397 4.37 22.74 24.23
CA CYS A 397 5.44 23.65 23.78
C CYS A 397 4.83 24.82 22.99
N PRO A 398 4.05 25.70 23.65
CA PRO A 398 3.42 26.81 22.96
C PRO A 398 4.49 27.76 22.45
N LEU A 399 4.55 27.94 21.13
CA LEU A 399 5.43 28.93 20.53
C LEU A 399 5.01 30.34 21.00
N PRO A 400 5.96 31.19 21.44
CA PRO A 400 5.70 32.58 21.78
C PRO A 400 5.01 33.29 20.61
N GLU A 401 4.13 34.26 20.91
CA GLU A 401 3.41 35.05 19.89
C GLU A 401 4.38 35.67 18.85
N SER A 402 5.52 36.16 19.33
CA SER A 402 6.58 36.76 18.51
C SER A 402 7.19 35.77 17.51
N GLU A 403 7.42 34.52 17.88
CA GLU A 403 7.92 33.47 16.98
C GLU A 403 6.82 32.87 16.12
N ARG A 404 5.60 32.72 16.66
CA ARG A 404 4.42 32.28 15.91
C ARG A 404 4.12 33.23 14.76
N SER A 405 4.32 34.54 14.96
CA SER A 405 4.18 35.54 13.90
C SER A 405 5.28 35.50 12.83
N LYS A 406 6.46 34.92 13.16
CA LYS A 406 7.59 34.73 12.22
C LYS A 406 7.49 33.42 11.43
N ILE A 407 6.81 32.43 11.99
CA ILE A 407 6.45 31.21 11.27
C ILE A 407 5.27 31.57 10.38
N GLU A 408 5.48 31.55 9.07
CA GLU A 408 4.42 31.92 8.14
C GLU A 408 3.14 31.11 8.37
N GLN A 409 2.00 31.75 8.10
CA GLN A 409 0.67 31.23 8.40
C GLN A 409 0.35 29.91 7.65
N TYR A 410 1.19 29.46 6.71
CA TYR A 410 0.98 28.29 5.86
C TYR A 410 2.28 27.50 5.56
N ASN A 411 2.73 26.64 6.48
CA ASN A 411 3.82 25.70 6.15
C ASN A 411 3.24 24.37 5.68
N ASP A 412 3.63 23.98 4.46
CA ASP A 412 3.27 22.72 3.83
C ASP A 412 4.31 21.63 4.17
N ILE A 413 3.92 20.35 4.14
CA ILE A 413 4.88 19.25 4.33
C ILE A 413 5.46 18.91 2.95
N LEU A 414 6.56 19.58 2.58
CA LEU A 414 7.19 19.34 1.28
C LEU A 414 8.11 18.11 1.31
N ASP A 415 8.79 17.88 2.43
CA ASP A 415 9.76 16.78 2.58
C ASP A 415 9.09 15.50 3.10
N PRO A 416 9.07 14.39 2.31
CA PRO A 416 8.49 13.13 2.74
C PRO A 416 9.22 12.48 3.94
N LEU A 417 10.49 12.81 4.18
CA LEU A 417 11.25 12.26 5.32
C LEU A 417 10.70 12.74 6.66
N SER A 418 10.10 13.92 6.69
CA SER A 418 9.44 14.47 7.88
C SER A 418 8.26 13.60 8.34
N LEU A 419 7.42 13.14 7.40
CA LEU A 419 6.35 12.18 7.71
C LEU A 419 6.90 10.81 8.10
N LEU A 420 7.96 10.35 7.44
CA LEU A 420 8.61 9.08 7.78
C LEU A 420 9.13 9.09 9.23
N ARG A 421 9.74 10.19 9.68
CA ARG A 421 10.16 10.35 11.08
C ARG A 421 8.98 10.13 12.02
N THR A 422 7.88 10.85 11.82
CA THR A 422 6.67 10.71 12.66
C THR A 422 6.18 9.27 12.71
N GLN A 423 6.25 8.53 11.60
CA GLN A 423 5.83 7.13 11.52
C GLN A 423 6.78 6.18 12.28
N VAL A 424 8.09 6.38 12.17
CA VAL A 424 9.09 5.57 12.89
C VAL A 424 8.95 5.76 14.40
N HIS A 425 8.82 7.00 14.87
CA HIS A 425 8.60 7.28 16.30
C HIS A 425 7.25 6.74 16.80
N SER A 426 6.20 6.83 15.97
CA SER A 426 4.91 6.22 16.29
C SER A 426 5.02 4.71 16.45
N LEU A 427 5.72 4.02 15.53
CA LEU A 427 5.94 2.58 15.63
C LEU A 427 6.77 2.21 16.87
N LYS A 428 7.82 2.96 17.19
CA LYS A 428 8.62 2.76 18.41
C LYS A 428 7.74 2.79 19.67
N GLY A 429 6.86 3.79 19.78
CA GLY A 429 5.92 3.90 20.91
C GLY A 429 4.88 2.77 20.92
N LEU A 430 4.31 2.43 19.76
CA LEU A 430 3.34 1.35 19.65
C LEU A 430 3.93 -0.02 20.01
N VAL A 431 5.17 -0.31 19.58
CA VAL A 431 5.88 -1.55 19.94
C VAL A 431 6.07 -1.64 21.45
N GLU A 432 6.46 -0.53 22.08
CA GLU A 432 6.60 -0.48 23.53
C GLU A 432 5.25 -0.68 24.23
N LEU A 433 4.18 -0.01 23.76
CA LEU A 433 2.82 -0.16 24.28
C LEU A 433 2.32 -1.62 24.15
N ALA A 434 2.58 -2.27 23.03
CA ALA A 434 2.23 -3.68 22.78
C ALA A 434 2.95 -4.64 23.73
N LYS A 435 4.25 -4.44 23.99
CA LYS A 435 5.02 -5.22 24.98
C LYS A 435 4.44 -5.10 26.38
N PHE A 436 3.91 -3.92 26.74
CA PHE A 436 3.23 -3.72 28.02
C PHE A 436 1.84 -4.36 28.06
N ALA A 437 1.06 -4.27 26.99
CA ALA A 437 -0.30 -4.82 26.91
C ALA A 437 -0.32 -6.34 27.18
N ILE A 438 0.70 -7.06 26.72
CA ILE A 438 0.79 -8.51 26.90
C ILE A 438 2.23 -8.87 27.27
N PRO A 439 2.54 -9.05 28.57
CA PRO A 439 3.90 -9.38 29.04
C PRO A 439 4.48 -10.68 28.48
N GLN A 440 3.63 -11.57 27.95
CA GLN A 440 4.02 -12.80 27.25
C GLN A 440 4.64 -12.51 25.87
N PHE A 441 4.42 -11.32 25.32
CA PHE A 441 4.99 -10.79 24.07
C PHE A 441 6.14 -9.81 24.36
N SER A 442 7.08 -10.21 25.21
CA SER A 442 8.23 -9.38 25.59
C SER A 442 9.22 -9.13 24.44
N THR A 443 9.08 -9.86 23.33
CA THR A 443 9.92 -9.76 22.14
C THR A 443 9.37 -8.73 21.16
N GLU A 444 10.26 -8.10 20.38
CA GLU A 444 9.84 -7.17 19.32
C GLU A 444 8.97 -7.86 18.26
N GLY A 445 9.26 -9.12 17.91
CA GLY A 445 8.49 -9.87 16.91
C GLY A 445 7.02 -10.04 17.29
N CYS A 446 6.76 -10.49 18.52
CA CYS A 446 5.38 -10.66 18.99
C CYS A 446 4.63 -9.33 19.08
N ALA A 447 5.31 -8.24 19.46
CA ALA A 447 4.71 -6.91 19.47
C ALA A 447 4.32 -6.44 18.06
N LEU A 448 5.16 -6.67 17.05
CA LEU A 448 4.86 -6.33 15.66
C LEU A 448 3.68 -7.14 15.11
N GLU A 449 3.62 -8.44 15.40
CA GLU A 449 2.49 -9.32 15.03
C GLU A 449 1.18 -8.84 15.65
N LEU A 450 1.21 -8.50 16.95
CA LEU A 450 0.07 -7.94 17.65
C LEU A 450 -0.40 -6.65 16.97
N LEU A 451 0.52 -5.75 16.65
CA LEU A 451 0.19 -4.49 16.00
C LEU A 451 -0.44 -4.69 14.61
N CYS A 452 0.08 -5.63 13.81
CA CYS A 452 -0.50 -5.94 12.50
C CYS A 452 -1.92 -6.52 12.66
N SER A 453 -2.11 -7.43 13.63
CA SER A 453 -3.42 -8.03 13.94
C SER A 453 -4.47 -7.03 14.41
N ALA A 454 -4.02 -5.99 15.11
CA ALA A 454 -4.85 -4.99 15.74
C ALA A 454 -5.05 -3.75 14.86
N GLY A 455 -4.36 -3.65 13.72
CA GLY A 455 -4.31 -2.45 12.91
C GLY A 455 -3.72 -1.25 13.66
N CYS A 456 -2.72 -1.48 14.50
CA CYS A 456 -2.14 -0.53 15.47
C CYS A 456 -3.08 -0.09 16.61
N ASP A 457 -4.33 -0.54 16.67
CA ASP A 457 -5.26 -0.22 17.75
C ASP A 457 -5.23 -1.28 18.85
N VAL A 458 -4.22 -1.17 19.71
CA VAL A 458 -3.99 -2.12 20.81
C VAL A 458 -4.86 -1.83 22.02
N PHE A 459 -5.26 -0.57 22.21
CA PHE A 459 -5.88 -0.12 23.44
C PHE A 459 -7.31 -0.67 23.60
N ASP A 460 -8.11 -0.62 22.54
CA ASP A 460 -9.48 -1.17 22.57
C ASP A 460 -9.50 -2.70 22.61
N ARG A 461 -8.48 -3.36 22.03
CA ARG A 461 -8.41 -4.82 21.95
C ARG A 461 -7.88 -5.50 23.22
N PHE A 462 -7.07 -4.81 24.01
CA PHE A 462 -6.46 -5.36 25.22
C PHE A 462 -6.58 -4.35 26.36
N PRO A 463 -7.71 -4.36 27.11
CA PRO A 463 -7.91 -3.45 28.22
C PRO A 463 -6.88 -3.77 29.31
N LEU A 464 -5.84 -2.93 29.35
CA LEU A 464 -4.83 -2.90 30.40
C LEU A 464 -5.51 -2.66 31.76
N SER A 465 -5.02 -3.29 32.82
CA SER A 465 -5.63 -3.12 34.16
C SER A 465 -5.36 -1.71 34.72
N ALA A 466 -6.30 -1.20 35.52
CA ALA A 466 -6.17 0.06 36.26
C ALA A 466 -4.84 0.18 37.05
N GLU A 467 -4.33 -0.96 37.53
CA GLU A 467 -3.09 -1.11 38.30
C GLU A 467 -1.84 -0.99 37.42
N MET A 468 -1.86 -1.58 36.21
CA MET A 468 -0.76 -1.46 35.24
C MET A 468 -0.52 -0.03 34.78
N PHE A 469 -1.58 0.78 34.67
CA PHE A 469 -1.45 2.20 34.31
C PHE A 469 -0.71 3.01 35.38
N LYS A 470 -1.07 2.82 36.66
CA LYS A 470 -0.59 3.66 37.76
C LYS A 470 0.79 3.26 38.28
N GLU A 471 1.11 1.97 38.33
CA GLU A 471 2.36 1.50 38.93
C GLU A 471 3.56 1.60 37.98
N LYS A 472 3.34 1.45 36.66
CA LYS A 472 4.42 1.38 35.67
C LYS A 472 4.64 2.66 34.87
N LYS A 473 3.86 3.73 35.10
CA LYS A 473 3.99 4.98 34.33
C LYS A 473 3.98 4.71 32.81
N LEU A 474 3.05 3.85 32.38
CA LEU A 474 3.04 3.21 31.06
C LEU A 474 3.28 4.21 29.92
N PHE A 475 2.44 5.25 29.83
CA PHE A 475 2.53 6.22 28.75
C PHE A 475 3.78 7.10 28.82
N HIS A 476 4.42 7.23 29.99
CA HIS A 476 5.72 7.90 30.09
C HIS A 476 6.83 7.08 29.41
N GLU A 477 6.90 5.77 29.66
CA GLU A 477 7.90 4.90 29.04
C GLU A 477 7.64 4.72 27.55
N VAL A 478 6.37 4.60 27.14
CA VAL A 478 5.97 4.56 25.73
C VAL A 478 6.40 5.85 25.01
N ALA A 479 6.07 7.01 25.57
CA ALA A 479 6.43 8.29 24.96
C ALA A 479 7.96 8.50 24.91
N LYS A 480 8.68 8.01 25.93
CA LYS A 480 10.14 8.05 25.99
C LYS A 480 10.77 7.12 24.95
N ALA A 481 10.26 5.89 24.79
CA ALA A 481 10.70 4.96 23.76
C ALA A 481 10.46 5.50 22.34
N ALA A 482 9.35 6.21 22.17
CA ALA A 482 9.04 6.95 20.95
C ALA A 482 9.92 8.18 20.73
N GLY A 483 10.74 8.62 21.69
CA GLY A 483 11.53 9.86 21.57
C GLY A 483 10.68 11.13 21.56
N HIS A 484 9.51 11.12 22.20
CA HIS A 484 8.65 12.29 22.31
C HIS A 484 9.37 13.42 23.08
N PRO A 485 9.23 14.71 22.68
CA PRO A 485 9.95 15.81 23.33
C PRO A 485 9.57 16.03 24.81
N LEU A 486 8.34 15.69 25.19
CA LEU A 486 7.79 15.87 26.53
C LEU A 486 7.13 14.57 27.02
N PRO A 487 7.91 13.50 27.25
CA PRO A 487 7.35 12.15 27.43
C PRO A 487 6.56 12.02 28.74
N PHE A 488 6.97 12.76 29.78
CA PHE A 488 6.26 12.77 31.06
C PHE A 488 4.89 13.43 30.93
N GLN A 489 4.84 14.65 30.40
CA GLN A 489 3.58 15.39 30.27
C GLN A 489 2.61 14.72 29.29
N LEU A 490 3.12 14.05 28.25
CA LEU A 490 2.27 13.28 27.34
C LEU A 490 1.63 12.07 28.03
N GLY A 491 2.35 11.40 28.93
CA GLY A 491 1.74 10.29 29.68
C GLY A 491 0.66 10.76 30.64
N GLU A 492 0.86 11.90 31.31
CA GLU A 492 -0.16 12.53 32.16
C GLU A 492 -1.41 12.92 31.36
N LEU A 493 -1.24 13.40 30.11
CA LEU A 493 -2.35 13.63 29.20
C LEU A 493 -3.18 12.36 28.98
N HIS A 494 -2.53 11.26 28.59
CA HIS A 494 -3.24 10.01 28.29
C HIS A 494 -3.91 9.40 29.52
N GLU A 495 -3.31 9.52 30.70
CA GLU A 495 -3.95 9.15 31.97
C GLU A 495 -5.22 9.98 32.22
N MET A 496 -5.20 11.29 31.96
CA MET A 496 -6.39 12.14 32.09
C MET A 496 -7.47 11.85 31.05
N LEU A 497 -7.10 11.60 29.80
CA LEU A 497 -8.04 11.27 28.71
C LEU A 497 -8.88 10.03 29.06
N MET A 498 -8.34 9.10 29.82
CA MET A 498 -9.04 7.88 30.22
C MET A 498 -10.09 8.08 31.31
N VAL A 499 -9.88 9.05 32.21
CA VAL A 499 -10.70 9.20 33.43
C VAL A 499 -11.66 10.40 33.38
N THR A 500 -11.43 11.34 32.46
CA THR A 500 -12.20 12.58 32.39
C THR A 500 -13.37 12.52 31.40
N PRO A 501 -14.50 13.21 31.68
CA PRO A 501 -15.56 13.40 30.69
C PRO A 501 -15.08 14.07 29.41
N GLU A 502 -14.10 14.97 29.52
CA GLU A 502 -13.48 15.66 28.39
C GLU A 502 -12.79 14.71 27.43
N GLY A 503 -12.13 13.65 27.93
CA GLY A 503 -11.52 12.62 27.09
C GLY A 503 -12.54 11.90 26.21
N LYS A 504 -13.71 11.55 26.77
CA LYS A 504 -14.82 10.95 26.00
C LYS A 504 -15.41 11.92 24.97
N ALA A 505 -15.50 13.21 25.31
CA ALA A 505 -15.95 14.23 24.38
C ALA A 505 -14.99 14.40 23.20
N LEU A 506 -13.67 14.40 23.46
CA LEU A 506 -12.64 14.45 22.41
C LEU A 506 -12.73 13.25 21.47
N LEU A 507 -12.87 12.04 22.00
CA LEU A 507 -13.05 10.83 21.18
C LEU A 507 -14.33 10.90 20.33
N SER A 508 -15.41 11.45 20.88
CA SER A 508 -16.67 11.61 20.14
C SER A 508 -16.52 12.59 18.98
N LEU A 509 -15.83 13.72 19.20
CA LEU A 509 -15.56 14.72 18.17
C LEU A 509 -14.67 14.16 17.05
N THR A 510 -13.62 13.43 17.39
CA THR A 510 -12.73 12.81 16.40
C THR A 510 -13.44 11.71 15.63
N SER A 511 -14.23 10.86 16.30
CA SER A 511 -15.01 9.81 15.65
C SER A 511 -16.06 10.39 14.69
N GLU A 512 -16.78 11.44 15.10
CA GLU A 512 -17.77 12.11 14.25
C GLU A 512 -17.11 12.70 12.99
N ALA A 513 -15.96 13.35 13.14
CA ALA A 513 -15.21 13.90 12.01
C ALA A 513 -14.68 12.81 11.07
N GLN A 514 -14.23 11.67 11.62
CA GLN A 514 -13.82 10.51 10.83
C GLN A 514 -15.00 9.94 10.01
N ILE A 515 -16.17 9.75 10.63
CA ILE A 515 -17.38 9.21 9.97
C ILE A 515 -17.87 10.18 8.89
N GLN A 516 -17.90 11.48 9.18
CA GLN A 516 -18.38 12.50 8.24
C GLN A 516 -17.32 12.95 7.23
N CYS A 517 -16.09 12.45 7.33
CA CYS A 517 -14.92 12.92 6.56
C CYS A 517 -14.79 14.46 6.54
N SER A 518 -15.04 15.08 7.69
CA SER A 518 -15.17 16.54 7.81
C SER A 518 -14.00 17.17 8.57
N VAL A 519 -13.75 18.44 8.25
CA VAL A 519 -12.68 19.22 8.90
C VAL A 519 -13.07 19.55 10.34
N LEU A 520 -12.19 19.22 11.27
CA LEU A 520 -12.32 19.46 12.71
C LEU A 520 -12.22 20.95 13.07
N ARG A 521 -13.02 21.33 14.06
CA ARG A 521 -12.90 22.64 14.74
C ARG A 521 -11.88 22.54 15.87
N ILE A 522 -10.65 22.98 15.59
CA ILE A 522 -9.55 22.92 16.58
C ILE A 522 -9.85 23.71 17.86
N GLU A 523 -10.59 24.81 17.77
CA GLU A 523 -10.96 25.61 18.94
C GLU A 523 -11.76 24.79 19.96
N ASP A 524 -12.71 23.99 19.49
CA ASP A 524 -13.53 23.11 20.34
C ASP A 524 -12.65 22.08 21.05
N MET A 525 -11.77 21.41 20.29
CA MET A 525 -10.83 20.43 20.84
C MET A 525 -9.86 21.07 21.85
N THR A 526 -9.32 22.24 21.50
CA THR A 526 -8.41 22.99 22.39
C THR A 526 -9.12 23.38 23.67
N ASN A 527 -10.39 23.81 23.61
CA ASN A 527 -11.18 24.15 24.78
C ASN A 527 -11.43 22.95 25.70
N HIS A 528 -11.66 21.75 25.14
CA HIS A 528 -11.77 20.52 25.93
C HIS A 528 -10.44 20.17 26.59
N ILE A 529 -9.34 20.19 25.84
CA ILE A 529 -7.99 19.94 26.36
C ILE A 529 -7.65 20.96 27.46
N SER A 530 -7.91 22.26 27.26
CA SER A 530 -7.64 23.29 28.26
C SER A 530 -8.51 23.16 29.52
N ARG A 531 -9.77 22.71 29.40
CA ARG A 531 -10.62 22.44 30.56
C ARG A 531 -10.04 21.30 31.40
N MET A 532 -9.65 20.22 30.74
CA MET A 532 -8.98 19.08 31.37
C MET A 532 -7.62 19.49 31.99
N TRP A 533 -6.79 20.21 31.25
CA TRP A 533 -5.40 20.54 31.63
C TRP A 533 -5.31 21.61 32.73
N ARG A 534 -6.21 22.61 32.74
CA ARG A 534 -6.23 23.67 33.78
C ARG A 534 -6.47 23.15 35.19
N GLY A 535 -7.18 22.03 35.35
CA GLY A 535 -7.39 21.39 36.65
C GLY A 535 -6.13 20.79 37.27
N TRP A 536 -5.06 20.61 36.48
CA TRP A 536 -3.93 19.75 36.83
C TRP A 536 -2.59 20.51 37.00
N VAL A 537 -2.38 21.62 36.27
CA VAL A 537 -1.13 22.43 36.25
C VAL A 537 -0.76 23.07 37.60
N ALA A 538 -1.66 23.12 38.58
CA ALA A 538 -1.40 23.75 39.88
C ALA A 538 -0.28 23.08 40.71
N ALA A 539 0.29 21.94 40.29
CA ALA A 539 1.23 21.16 41.10
C ALA A 539 2.70 21.12 40.65
N LYS A 540 3.07 21.31 39.37
CA LYS A 540 4.47 21.11 38.94
C LYS A 540 4.87 21.91 37.69
N THR A 541 5.50 23.07 37.87
CA THR A 541 6.33 23.69 36.82
C THR A 541 7.80 23.55 37.19
N GLY A 542 8.48 22.57 36.59
CA GLY A 542 9.94 22.63 36.42
C GLY A 542 10.29 23.73 35.42
N GLY A 543 11.43 24.38 35.59
CA GLY A 543 11.86 25.49 34.74
C GLY A 543 12.03 25.06 33.28
N VAL A 544 11.48 25.85 32.35
CA VAL A 544 11.76 25.72 30.92
C VAL A 544 13.24 25.98 30.71
N VAL A 545 13.98 24.97 30.25
CA VAL A 545 15.38 25.15 29.83
C VAL A 545 15.36 25.97 28.54
N GLN A 546 15.86 27.20 28.62
CA GLN A 546 15.95 28.10 27.47
C GLN A 546 17.04 27.61 26.52
N ALA A 547 16.73 27.59 25.23
CA ALA A 547 17.72 27.22 24.21
C ALA A 547 18.88 28.23 24.18
N PRO A 548 20.12 27.77 23.90
CA PRO A 548 21.26 28.65 23.80
C PRO A 548 21.08 29.64 22.65
N LYS A 549 21.58 30.87 22.82
CA LYS A 549 21.57 31.87 21.76
C LYS A 549 22.34 31.35 20.55
N LEU A 550 21.73 31.40 19.37
CA LEU A 550 22.39 31.02 18.13
C LEU A 550 23.57 31.95 17.81
N PHE A 551 24.64 31.37 17.28
CA PHE A 551 25.73 32.14 16.67
C PHE A 551 25.22 32.89 15.43
N PRO A 552 25.82 34.05 15.07
CA PRO A 552 25.39 34.81 13.89
C PRO A 552 25.34 33.96 12.60
N LYS A 553 26.32 33.08 12.39
CA LYS A 553 26.36 32.13 11.26
C LYS A 553 25.16 31.17 11.28
N SER A 554 24.83 30.59 12.44
CA SER A 554 23.66 29.71 12.62
C SER A 554 22.34 30.43 12.37
N LEU A 555 22.20 31.68 12.85
CA LEU A 555 21.01 32.49 12.63
C LEU A 555 20.83 32.84 11.14
N MET A 556 21.92 33.19 10.45
CA MET A 556 21.91 33.41 9.01
C MET A 556 21.53 32.13 8.25
N PHE A 557 22.03 30.97 8.68
CA PHE A 557 21.67 29.67 8.10
C PHE A 557 20.17 29.38 8.23
N VAL A 558 19.60 29.50 9.44
CA VAL A 558 18.15 29.30 9.68
C VAL A 558 17.32 30.24 8.82
N SER A 559 17.69 31.53 8.79
CA SER A 559 16.98 32.55 8.00
C SER A 559 17.07 32.25 6.50
N SER A 560 18.25 31.84 6.01
CA SER A 560 18.45 31.45 4.62
C SER A 560 17.61 30.23 4.26
N MET A 561 17.56 29.22 5.14
CA MET A 561 16.80 28.00 4.88
C MET A 561 15.30 28.28 4.84
N ARG A 562 14.77 29.11 5.76
CA ARG A 562 13.37 29.57 5.73
C ARG A 562 13.05 30.30 4.43
N SER A 563 13.91 31.21 3.99
CA SER A 563 13.72 31.94 2.73
C SER A 563 13.71 31.01 1.51
N LYS A 564 14.60 30.01 1.46
CA LYS A 564 14.65 29.03 0.37
C LYS A 564 13.43 28.11 0.37
N TYR A 565 13.02 27.66 1.56
CA TYR A 565 11.82 26.87 1.71
C TYR A 565 10.59 27.65 1.23
N GLU A 566 10.50 28.95 1.56
CA GLU A 566 9.39 29.79 1.12
C GLU A 566 9.31 29.94 -0.39
N GLU A 567 10.44 30.23 -1.03
CA GLU A 567 10.54 30.34 -2.48
C GLU A 567 10.08 29.03 -3.16
N ARG A 568 10.55 27.88 -2.66
CA ARG A 568 10.15 26.55 -3.14
C ARG A 568 8.65 26.31 -2.92
N ARG A 569 8.14 26.59 -1.72
CA ARG A 569 6.72 26.40 -1.35
C ARG A 569 5.82 27.21 -2.27
N SER A 570 6.12 28.50 -2.44
CA SER A 570 5.35 29.41 -3.31
C SER A 570 5.31 28.90 -4.75
N TRP A 571 6.46 28.45 -5.28
CA TRP A 571 6.54 27.85 -6.61
C TRP A 571 5.66 26.59 -6.73
N PHE A 572 5.78 25.65 -5.79
CA PHE A 572 4.99 24.41 -5.80
C PHE A 572 3.49 24.70 -5.71
N ARG A 573 3.06 25.57 -4.80
CA ARG A 573 1.64 25.94 -4.66
C ARG A 573 1.09 26.53 -5.95
N SER A 574 1.80 27.48 -6.57
CA SER A 574 1.40 28.08 -7.84
C SER A 574 1.24 27.02 -8.94
N LYS A 575 2.20 26.09 -9.04
CA LYS A 575 2.18 25.03 -10.04
C LYS A 575 1.06 24.02 -9.81
N ILE A 576 0.85 23.58 -8.58
CA ILE A 576 -0.21 22.64 -8.21
C ILE A 576 -1.59 23.28 -8.41
N GLU A 577 -1.77 24.55 -8.05
CA GLU A 577 -3.01 25.27 -8.31
C GLU A 577 -3.30 25.39 -9.81
N GLN A 578 -2.27 25.53 -10.66
CA GLN A 578 -2.44 25.48 -12.11
C GLN A 578 -2.92 24.10 -12.56
N VAL A 579 -2.23 23.03 -12.18
CA VAL A 579 -2.58 21.65 -12.57
C VAL A 579 -3.98 21.28 -12.05
N LEU A 580 -4.31 21.68 -10.83
CA LEU A 580 -5.64 21.48 -10.24
C LEU A 580 -6.72 22.25 -11.02
N ARG A 581 -6.43 23.47 -11.48
CA ARG A 581 -7.36 24.23 -12.35
C ARG A 581 -7.61 23.51 -13.68
N ASP A 582 -6.58 22.95 -14.29
CA ASP A 582 -6.72 22.22 -15.54
C ASP A 582 -7.61 20.98 -15.35
N TYR A 583 -7.40 20.23 -14.26
CA TYR A 583 -8.29 19.13 -13.84
C TYR A 583 -9.74 19.60 -13.61
N THR A 584 -9.94 20.68 -12.86
CA THR A 584 -11.28 21.22 -12.57
C THR A 584 -12.05 21.62 -13.84
N THR A 585 -11.34 22.13 -14.84
CA THR A 585 -11.91 22.54 -16.13
C THR A 585 -12.39 21.33 -16.93
N GLN A 586 -11.66 20.21 -16.85
CA GLN A 586 -12.01 18.97 -17.55
C GLN A 586 -13.16 18.21 -16.89
N HIS A 587 -13.29 18.28 -15.56
CA HIS A 587 -14.25 17.49 -14.79
C HIS A 587 -15.43 18.29 -14.19
N PHE A 588 -15.55 19.59 -14.52
CA PHE A 588 -16.62 20.51 -14.06
C PHE A 588 -16.78 20.66 -12.54
N TRP A 589 -15.75 20.35 -11.75
CA TRP A 589 -15.73 20.47 -10.29
C TRP A 589 -14.83 21.62 -9.87
N GLN A 590 -15.12 22.35 -8.78
CA GLN A 590 -14.23 23.42 -8.30
C GLN A 590 -13.52 23.02 -7.00
N TYR A 591 -12.20 22.85 -7.08
CA TYR A 591 -11.34 22.51 -5.94
C TYR A 591 -10.41 23.66 -5.56
N LYS A 592 -10.15 23.77 -4.26
CA LYS A 592 -9.15 24.68 -3.70
C LYS A 592 -8.06 23.89 -2.99
N LEU A 593 -6.80 24.21 -3.29
CA LEU A 593 -5.64 23.61 -2.65
C LEU A 593 -5.59 23.93 -1.14
N ASP A 594 -5.48 22.90 -0.32
CA ASP A 594 -5.33 23.01 1.13
C ASP A 594 -3.85 22.87 1.53
N ILE A 595 -3.36 21.64 1.59
CA ILE A 595 -2.04 21.25 2.12
C ILE A 595 -1.28 20.45 1.06
N ILE A 596 0.00 20.74 0.87
CA ILE A 596 0.92 19.84 0.16
C ILE A 596 1.52 18.88 1.20
N CYS A 597 1.31 17.58 1.00
CA CYS A 597 1.63 16.52 1.96
C CYS A 597 2.99 15.85 1.70
N GLY A 598 3.54 16.01 0.50
CA GLY A 598 4.86 15.52 0.17
C GLY A 598 5.20 15.76 -1.30
N VAL A 599 6.46 16.09 -1.56
CA VAL A 599 7.01 16.29 -2.90
C VAL A 599 8.18 15.35 -3.12
N GLU A 600 8.12 14.62 -4.23
CA GLU A 600 9.21 13.79 -4.70
C GLU A 600 9.80 14.35 -6.00
N ALA A 601 11.12 14.47 -6.06
CA ALA A 601 11.87 14.82 -7.27
C ALA A 601 12.48 13.57 -7.91
N ILE A 602 12.24 13.39 -9.21
CA ILE A 602 12.73 12.28 -10.03
C ILE A 602 13.49 12.83 -11.22
N ASN A 603 14.73 12.41 -11.36
CA ASN A 603 15.53 12.67 -12.55
C ASN A 603 15.06 11.74 -13.68
N GLN A 604 14.41 12.30 -14.71
CA GLN A 604 14.09 11.53 -15.91
C GLN A 604 15.25 11.66 -16.91
N GLY A 605 16.05 10.60 -17.08
CA GLY A 605 17.12 10.52 -18.08
C GLY A 605 18.54 10.45 -17.50
N ARG A 606 19.56 10.39 -18.38
CA ARG A 606 20.98 10.46 -17.96
C ARG A 606 21.40 11.92 -17.72
N PRO A 607 22.04 12.24 -16.58
CA PRO A 607 22.70 13.53 -16.40
C PRO A 607 23.70 13.82 -17.53
N PRO A 608 23.82 15.06 -18.03
CA PRO A 608 23.25 16.31 -17.52
C PRO A 608 21.93 16.75 -18.19
N LEU A 609 21.38 15.93 -19.08
CA LEU A 609 20.22 16.27 -19.95
C LEU A 609 18.87 15.83 -19.38
N GLY A 610 18.84 15.33 -18.14
CA GLY A 610 17.61 14.82 -17.53
C GLY A 610 16.67 15.95 -17.09
N GLU A 611 15.39 15.84 -17.44
CA GLU A 611 14.37 16.75 -16.94
C GLU A 611 13.94 16.32 -15.52
N MET A 612 13.78 17.30 -14.64
CA MET A 612 13.29 17.07 -13.27
C MET A 612 11.77 16.93 -13.30
N CYS A 613 11.29 15.74 -12.94
CA CYS A 613 9.87 15.46 -12.75
C CYS A 613 9.54 15.49 -11.27
N TYR A 614 8.45 16.17 -10.91
CA TYR A 614 7.93 16.18 -9.56
C TYR A 614 6.67 15.34 -9.47
N ARG A 615 6.58 14.57 -8.39
CA ARG A 615 5.38 13.83 -7.99
C ARG A 615 4.94 14.34 -6.63
N VAL A 616 3.66 14.67 -6.50
CA VAL A 616 3.19 15.44 -5.35
C VAL A 616 1.89 14.87 -4.82
N ASN A 617 1.81 14.69 -3.51
CA ASN A 617 0.53 14.56 -2.83
C ASN A 617 0.10 15.88 -2.24
N PHE A 618 -1.17 16.20 -2.41
CA PHE A 618 -1.79 17.35 -1.79
C PHE A 618 -3.24 17.07 -1.50
N THR A 619 -3.82 17.87 -0.62
CA THR A 619 -5.24 17.84 -0.33
C THR A 619 -5.93 19.04 -0.94
N ALA A 620 -7.16 18.85 -1.40
CA ALA A 620 -7.99 19.92 -1.91
C ALA A 620 -9.45 19.71 -1.53
N THR A 621 -10.12 20.81 -1.21
CA THR A 621 -11.53 20.81 -0.80
C THR A 621 -12.38 21.35 -1.93
N SER A 622 -13.50 20.69 -2.20
CA SER A 622 -14.49 21.15 -3.15
C SER A 622 -15.32 22.29 -2.55
N HIS A 623 -15.73 23.26 -3.36
CA HIS A 623 -16.69 24.27 -2.90
C HIS A 623 -18.09 23.70 -2.61
N LEU A 624 -18.43 22.55 -3.21
CA LEU A 624 -19.73 21.89 -3.13
C LEU A 624 -19.72 20.75 -2.11
N GLU A 625 -18.72 19.87 -2.20
CA GLU A 625 -18.53 18.77 -1.28
C GLU A 625 -17.63 19.29 -0.14
N ARG A 626 -18.19 19.44 1.07
CA ARG A 626 -17.44 19.90 2.27
C ARG A 626 -16.29 18.96 2.69
N GLU A 627 -15.99 17.96 1.88
CA GLU A 627 -15.00 16.93 2.09
C GLU A 627 -13.65 17.33 1.46
N ARG A 628 -12.58 17.11 2.21
CA ARG A 628 -11.21 17.30 1.73
C ARG A 628 -10.70 16.01 1.08
N ARG A 629 -10.41 16.07 -0.22
CA ARG A 629 -9.90 14.94 -1.00
C ARG A 629 -8.38 14.97 -1.13
N LEU A 630 -7.78 13.78 -1.22
CA LEU A 630 -6.35 13.62 -1.52
C LEU A 630 -6.17 13.55 -3.04
N PHE A 631 -5.16 14.22 -3.54
CA PHE A 631 -4.80 14.24 -4.94
C PHE A 631 -3.35 13.80 -5.14
N PHE A 632 -3.10 13.27 -6.32
CA PHE A 632 -1.77 13.06 -6.87
C PHE A 632 -1.58 13.98 -8.08
N ALA A 633 -0.41 14.60 -8.19
CA ALA A 633 0.01 15.29 -9.41
C ALA A 633 1.42 14.89 -9.84
N GLU A 634 1.62 14.83 -11.16
CA GLU A 634 2.93 14.64 -11.79
C GLU A 634 3.15 15.73 -12.84
N PHE A 635 4.26 16.47 -12.73
CA PHE A 635 4.60 17.56 -13.65
C PHE A 635 6.12 17.79 -13.75
N LEU A 636 6.56 18.40 -14.86
CA LEU A 636 7.97 18.70 -15.14
C LEU A 636 8.34 20.11 -14.63
N PHE A 637 9.57 20.26 -14.14
CA PHE A 637 10.10 21.55 -13.68
C PHE A 637 10.11 22.62 -14.78
N SER A 638 10.58 22.27 -15.97
CA SER A 638 10.77 23.18 -17.11
C SER A 638 9.47 23.51 -17.85
N GLY A 639 8.37 22.80 -17.56
CA GLY A 639 7.26 22.66 -18.50
C GLY A 639 7.71 21.84 -19.72
N GLY A 640 6.87 20.94 -20.20
CA GLY A 640 7.22 20.04 -21.29
C GLY A 640 6.02 19.64 -22.13
N PRO A 641 6.24 18.92 -23.24
CA PRO A 641 5.18 18.47 -24.14
C PRO A 641 4.33 17.33 -23.57
N ARG A 642 4.72 16.73 -22.43
CA ARG A 642 3.93 15.69 -21.76
C ARG A 642 2.78 16.31 -20.97
N PRO A 643 1.57 15.70 -21.01
CA PRO A 643 0.45 16.17 -20.22
C PRO A 643 0.77 16.04 -18.72
N GLU A 644 0.60 17.14 -18.01
CA GLU A 644 0.66 17.16 -16.54
C GLU A 644 -0.52 16.34 -16.04
N THR A 645 -0.24 15.37 -15.16
CA THR A 645 -1.27 14.46 -14.65
C THR A 645 -1.74 14.95 -13.31
N CYS A 646 -3.05 15.00 -13.10
CA CYS A 646 -3.65 15.21 -11.79
C CYS A 646 -4.90 14.38 -11.65
N CYS A 647 -5.01 13.67 -10.54
CA CYS A 647 -6.17 12.86 -10.24
C CYS A 647 -6.44 12.81 -8.73
N PRO A 648 -7.71 12.71 -8.32
CA PRO A 648 -8.04 12.35 -6.96
C PRO A 648 -7.61 10.90 -6.71
N LEU A 649 -7.07 10.64 -5.53
CA LEU A 649 -6.76 9.29 -5.07
C LEU A 649 -7.99 8.75 -4.32
N PRO A 650 -8.58 7.61 -4.76
CA PRO A 650 -9.74 7.03 -4.09
C PRO A 650 -9.37 6.63 -2.65
N TYR A 651 -10.32 6.74 -1.71
CA TYR A 651 -10.07 6.35 -0.33
C TYR A 651 -11.02 5.25 0.13
N ASP A 652 -10.43 4.08 0.35
CA ASP A 652 -10.52 3.28 1.59
C ASP A 652 -9.25 2.44 1.75
N TYR A 653 -8.58 2.03 0.65
CA TYR A 653 -7.29 1.31 0.65
C TYR A 653 -6.37 1.57 -0.58
N ALA A 654 -6.65 2.58 -1.42
CA ALA A 654 -6.21 2.61 -2.83
C ALA A 654 -4.93 3.44 -3.13
N GLY A 655 -3.96 3.41 -2.24
CA GLY A 655 -2.75 4.20 -2.40
C GLY A 655 -1.51 3.46 -1.94
N ARG A 656 -0.71 2.96 -2.89
CA ARG A 656 0.58 2.34 -2.56
C ARG A 656 1.60 3.43 -2.26
N CYS A 657 2.24 3.30 -1.11
CA CYS A 657 3.48 4.03 -0.83
C CYS A 657 4.61 3.17 -1.36
N TYR A 658 5.19 3.57 -2.50
CA TYR A 658 6.40 2.95 -3.03
C TYR A 658 7.63 3.58 -2.42
N TYR A 659 8.74 2.88 -2.54
CA TYR A 659 9.93 3.21 -1.80
C TYR A 659 11.15 3.14 -2.71
N GLY A 660 11.91 4.22 -2.79
CA GLY A 660 13.01 4.32 -3.73
C GLY A 660 14.34 3.74 -3.21
N GLU A 661 15.21 3.41 -4.16
CA GLU A 661 16.57 2.86 -3.97
C GLU A 661 17.51 3.79 -3.17
N GLN A 662 17.17 5.09 -3.03
CA GLN A 662 18.04 6.08 -2.38
C GLN A 662 17.41 6.83 -1.19
N THR A 663 16.10 6.66 -0.93
CA THR A 663 15.39 7.38 0.14
C THR A 663 14.08 6.67 0.49
N ALA A 664 13.71 6.63 1.78
CA ALA A 664 12.41 6.14 2.24
C ALA A 664 11.28 7.18 2.02
N ARG A 665 11.08 7.58 0.77
CA ARG A 665 10.02 8.55 0.38
C ARG A 665 8.66 7.87 0.48
N LYS A 666 7.70 8.58 1.07
CA LYS A 666 6.35 8.09 1.35
C LYS A 666 5.34 9.04 0.72
N ILE A 667 5.21 8.95 -0.60
CA ILE A 667 4.08 9.55 -1.32
C ILE A 667 3.16 8.42 -1.78
N VAL A 668 1.87 8.72 -1.81
CA VAL A 668 0.78 7.88 -2.24
C VAL A 668 0.64 7.98 -3.75
N TYR A 669 0.74 6.85 -4.43
CA TYR A 669 0.62 6.76 -5.87
C TYR A 669 -0.76 6.24 -6.31
N PRO A 670 -1.24 6.65 -7.49
CA PRO A 670 -2.38 5.99 -8.14
C PRO A 670 -2.05 4.52 -8.39
N ASP A 671 -3.09 3.68 -8.35
CA ASP A 671 -2.99 2.28 -8.77
C ASP A 671 -2.87 2.17 -10.31
N ASP A 672 -1.70 2.52 -10.81
CA ASP A 672 -1.31 2.47 -12.22
C ASP A 672 0.08 1.84 -12.32
N ALA A 673 0.22 0.84 -13.20
CA ALA A 673 1.42 0.05 -13.38
C ALA A 673 2.68 0.89 -13.65
N LYS A 674 2.54 2.09 -14.24
CA LYS A 674 3.68 2.96 -14.55
C LYS A 674 4.38 3.54 -13.31
N TYR A 675 3.71 3.54 -12.16
CA TYR A 675 4.24 4.09 -10.91
C TYR A 675 4.87 3.05 -9.97
N ILE A 676 4.87 1.78 -10.37
CA ILE A 676 5.37 0.64 -9.60
C ILE A 676 6.91 0.47 -9.50
N PRO A 677 7.82 1.17 -10.24
CA PRO A 677 9.23 0.75 -10.22
C PRO A 677 9.97 0.97 -8.88
N HIS A 678 10.45 -0.15 -8.34
CA HIS A 678 11.47 -0.40 -7.28
C HIS A 678 11.07 -0.09 -5.81
N ASP A 679 11.70 -0.85 -4.90
CA ASP A 679 11.33 -1.07 -3.49
C ASP A 679 12.40 -0.56 -2.48
N ILE A 680 12.04 -0.53 -1.19
CA ILE A 680 12.62 0.21 -0.06
C ILE A 680 14.07 -0.14 0.26
N THR A 681 14.81 0.88 0.68
CA THR A 681 16.01 0.73 1.50
C THR A 681 15.67 0.74 2.99
N HIS A 682 15.79 -0.42 3.64
CA HIS A 682 15.94 -0.59 5.09
C HIS A 682 16.78 0.53 5.80
N PRO A 683 17.90 1.02 5.22
CA PRO A 683 18.63 2.19 5.73
C PRO A 683 17.78 3.44 6.03
N GLY A 684 16.75 3.71 5.22
CA GLY A 684 15.93 4.91 5.33
C GLY A 684 15.06 4.95 6.59
N THR A 685 14.67 3.80 7.14
CA THR A 685 13.90 3.75 8.41
C THR A 685 14.78 3.83 9.65
N ARG A 686 16.10 3.58 9.54
CA ARG A 686 17.04 3.62 10.67
C ARG A 686 17.67 5.00 10.91
N ARG A 687 17.67 5.90 9.91
CA ARG A 687 18.31 7.22 9.98
C ARG A 687 17.31 8.36 9.77
N VAL A 688 16.30 8.42 10.63
CA VAL A 688 15.27 9.46 10.58
C VAL A 688 15.53 10.62 11.53
N ASP A 689 16.49 10.50 12.46
CA ASP A 689 16.74 11.47 13.54
C ASP A 689 17.73 12.59 13.16
N ASP A 690 18.25 12.58 11.93
CA ASP A 690 19.16 13.62 11.41
C ASP A 690 18.43 14.94 11.16
N MET A 691 19.08 16.09 11.33
CA MET A 691 18.42 17.40 11.16
C MET A 691 17.80 17.56 9.76
N LEU A 692 16.48 17.67 9.68
CA LEU A 692 15.71 17.85 8.45
C LEU A 692 15.46 19.33 8.15
N GLU A 693 15.14 19.64 6.88
CA GLU A 693 14.77 21.00 6.46
C GLU A 693 13.61 21.55 7.31
N MET A 694 12.60 20.70 7.59
CA MET A 694 11.43 21.08 8.40
C MET A 694 11.78 21.43 9.85
N ASP A 695 12.83 20.84 10.42
CA ASP A 695 13.29 21.18 11.77
C ASP A 695 13.79 22.62 11.82
N VAL A 696 14.52 23.04 10.78
CA VAL A 696 15.05 24.40 10.64
C VAL A 696 13.95 25.39 10.33
N VAL A 697 12.99 25.02 9.47
CA VAL A 697 11.83 25.86 9.13
C VAL A 697 11.02 26.17 10.38
N HIS A 698 10.75 25.16 11.21
CA HIS A 698 9.94 25.27 12.42
C HIS A 698 10.73 25.59 13.72
N PHE A 699 12.03 25.89 13.59
CA PHE A 699 12.91 26.16 14.72
C PHE A 699 12.46 27.33 15.61
N SER A 700 12.51 27.15 16.92
CA SER A 700 12.32 28.22 17.91
C SER A 700 13.59 28.42 18.74
N SER A 701 14.12 29.65 18.73
CA SER A 701 15.31 30.01 19.51
C SER A 701 15.10 30.00 21.03
N GLU A 702 13.87 29.85 21.49
CA GLU A 702 13.53 29.79 22.92
C GLU A 702 13.31 28.34 23.39
N MET A 703 12.77 27.49 22.50
CA MET A 703 12.27 26.16 22.87
C MET A 703 13.12 25.00 22.35
N ASP A 704 13.89 25.18 21.27
CA ASP A 704 14.58 24.08 20.58
C ASP A 704 16.05 23.95 21.00
N VAL A 705 16.28 23.55 22.26
CA VAL A 705 17.61 23.45 22.88
C VAL A 705 18.57 22.58 22.06
N GLU A 706 18.19 21.32 21.79
CA GLU A 706 19.06 20.35 21.11
C GLU A 706 19.41 20.78 19.68
N LEU A 707 18.41 21.31 18.95
CA LEU A 707 18.60 21.80 17.59
C LEU A 707 19.48 23.06 17.57
N ALA A 708 19.30 23.97 18.53
CA ALA A 708 20.14 25.15 18.67
C ALA A 708 21.61 24.77 18.95
N GLU A 709 21.85 23.77 19.81
CA GLU A 709 23.18 23.24 20.06
C GLU A 709 23.79 22.60 18.82
N LYS A 710 23.04 21.78 18.08
CA LYS A 710 23.50 21.17 16.82
C LYS A 710 23.85 22.24 15.79
N LEU A 711 22.99 23.25 15.61
CA LEU A 711 23.22 24.39 14.72
C LEU A 711 24.49 25.15 15.10
N ASN A 712 24.66 25.46 16.39
CA ASN A 712 25.86 26.15 16.87
C ASN A 712 27.13 25.31 16.70
N LYS A 713 27.09 23.99 16.98
CA LYS A 713 28.22 23.09 16.76
C LYS A 713 28.64 23.03 15.29
N MET A 714 27.68 22.99 14.35
CA MET A 714 27.99 23.00 12.91
C MET A 714 28.70 24.27 12.45
N HIS A 715 28.46 25.40 13.13
CA HIS A 715 29.05 26.70 12.80
C HIS A 715 30.04 27.20 13.85
N ALA A 716 30.49 26.33 14.75
CA ALA A 716 31.52 26.60 15.74
C ALA A 716 32.90 26.54 15.08
N ASN A 717 33.15 27.43 14.10
CA ASN A 717 34.44 27.78 13.50
C ASN A 717 34.25 29.03 12.65
#